data_AF-A0A497HQD9-F1
#
_entry.id   AF-A0A497HQD9-F1
#
_cell.length_a   1.000
_cell.length_b   1.000
_cell.length_c   1.000
_cell.angle_alpha   90.00
_cell.angle_beta   90.00
_cell.angle_gamma   90.00
#
_symmetry.space_group_name_H-M   'P 1'
#
loop_
_entity.id
_entity.type
_entity.pdbx_description
1 polymer ?
#
loop_
_entity_poly.entity_id
_entity_poly.type
_entity_poly.pdbx_seq_one_letter_code
_entity_poly.pdbx_strand_id
1 'polypeptide(L)'
;MAGGTVYGSSPAHFDPWCKYYLGWIEPIEVIDNMKDVVIPPVERYPVVYKLKISDTEYFLVENRQQISYDRYLPGRGLLIYHVDEARWSPDINDIRHWRPNEDENHKFIDIEESTPRQDLDLGYTEGDYNQGDSTDPWLNSEEGFWFGSNPNSTSYYTPWKDSEIAIRNIRPSGDNMIADLIIQKRVLTALLRTATDVEARPGESVVFRFDVSSNRRIGDSITVDLRGNHLEWVGPYTVHFNLSGPGDTFTVTITVTVPQMTLAGYSGRYTVRFLSSDGTTTPTLSFNVTVKRTSSISIFTEEQVNFTEPEAKSVDISILSMSNFDEEISLSYQLSGDLPDGYRITSLPESVRIPPFSWYNFTITVTLTEDGRGDSTTLLRIMAVSTSTEYSNSTVVKLFVESVHNLEVIPLTPLPLQLSPGEEGFIDFQVRNTGNVEERIEVVLKGPHGWTVSASPTGRIYIQPSSAKKITLTVGAPQDALYIEDGYRVNVTLYGQETLRFNFTVMVRKVPAVSLESTPNRLGLKPYEAGNFTVSVRNTGNVEISLALRVLDLPHGLEHSLERNPVRVLPGETVQINLTLRVASMLSPGIYSFTFEGYSTQFSLSERIDLSVEVLLLSRITVTDFPEQVEVAGSGEGSFWINNDGNGEVILFLSGDFPEALKLSFYDQAGTAISSVVIPRGSRVVVRFKIAVDGRISPGRYTGNISITTKDGEEFRFPLVVDVKGSESGGGSGAGVYLLFVVVGAVGAVAAAFLFILMRRRSGATEHMHPGGGEVDDRKKLAELMGELNRRLEESDSVWAKIHRDAALEALNRGDTEKALEEINEAFKSL
;
A
#
# COMPACT_ATOMS: atom_id res chain seq x y z
N MET A 1 89.59 -8.96 122.02
CA MET A 1 89.25 -7.89 121.07
C MET A 1 88.83 -8.55 119.78
N ALA A 2 87.53 -8.55 119.48
CA ALA A 2 86.97 -8.93 118.19
C ALA A 2 85.68 -8.12 118.04
N GLY A 3 85.76 -7.00 117.32
CA GLY A 3 84.66 -6.06 117.14
C GLY A 3 84.16 -6.13 115.71
N GLY A 4 83.21 -7.03 115.45
CA GLY A 4 82.48 -7.12 114.18
C GLY A 4 80.99 -7.23 114.48
N THR A 5 80.18 -6.46 113.75
CA THR A 5 78.71 -6.58 113.77
C THR A 5 78.31 -7.89 113.10
N VAL A 6 77.47 -8.68 113.76
CA VAL A 6 76.94 -9.94 113.20
C VAL A 6 75.51 -9.71 112.74
N TYR A 7 75.24 -9.92 111.45
CA TYR A 7 73.88 -9.85 110.89
C TYR A 7 72.94 -10.81 111.63
N GLY A 8 71.65 -10.45 111.75
CA GLY A 8 70.68 -11.26 112.51
C GLY A 8 70.84 -11.23 114.04
N SER A 9 71.64 -10.31 114.60
CA SER A 9 71.77 -10.14 116.08
C SER A 9 70.50 -9.60 116.77
N SER A 10 69.45 -9.28 116.03
CA SER A 10 68.08 -9.08 116.48
C SER A 10 67.11 -9.63 115.43
N PRO A 11 65.92 -10.13 115.82
CA PRO A 11 64.93 -10.60 114.84
C PRO A 11 64.43 -9.41 114.02
N ALA A 12 64.30 -9.57 112.71
CA ALA A 12 63.77 -8.53 111.82
C ALA A 12 62.22 -8.44 111.91
N HIS A 13 61.64 -7.31 111.48
CA HIS A 13 60.20 -7.25 111.24
C HIS A 13 59.79 -8.21 110.10
N PHE A 14 58.63 -8.85 110.24
CA PHE A 14 57.98 -9.66 109.21
C PHE A 14 57.83 -8.86 107.90
N ASP A 15 57.79 -9.53 106.75
CA ASP A 15 57.46 -8.93 105.46
C ASP A 15 56.01 -8.37 105.46
N PRO A 16 55.69 -7.42 104.57
CA PRO A 16 54.37 -6.78 104.57
C PRO A 16 53.24 -7.73 104.18
N TRP A 17 53.50 -8.77 103.39
CA TRP A 17 52.46 -9.75 103.07
C TRP A 17 52.06 -10.56 104.31
N CYS A 18 53.01 -11.11 105.07
CA CYS A 18 52.71 -11.81 106.31
C CYS A 18 52.04 -10.91 107.33
N LYS A 19 52.45 -9.63 107.45
CA LYS A 19 51.76 -8.65 108.30
C LYS A 19 50.29 -8.46 107.86
N TYR A 20 50.02 -8.40 106.55
CA TYR A 20 48.68 -8.26 105.98
C TYR A 20 47.84 -9.54 106.21
N TYR A 21 48.38 -10.71 105.89
CA TYR A 21 47.74 -12.02 106.10
C TYR A 21 47.38 -12.28 107.56
N LEU A 22 48.22 -11.84 108.50
CA LEU A 22 47.96 -11.92 109.95
C LEU A 22 46.99 -10.83 110.46
N GLY A 23 46.53 -9.91 109.61
CA GLY A 23 45.65 -8.79 109.97
C GLY A 23 46.32 -7.74 110.86
N TRP A 24 47.65 -7.62 110.83
CA TRP A 24 48.41 -6.64 111.62
C TRP A 24 48.51 -5.28 110.93
N ILE A 25 48.34 -5.25 109.59
CA ILE A 25 48.27 -4.04 108.76
C ILE A 25 47.17 -4.19 107.70
N GLU A 26 46.71 -3.07 107.16
CA GLU A 26 45.90 -3.00 105.94
C GLU A 26 46.65 -2.14 104.90
N PRO A 27 47.17 -2.71 103.80
CA PRO A 27 47.90 -1.95 102.78
C PRO A 27 47.03 -0.90 102.08
N ILE A 28 47.60 0.28 101.83
CA ILE A 28 46.93 1.39 101.15
C ILE A 28 46.94 1.13 99.63
N GLU A 29 45.78 0.81 99.06
CA GLU A 29 45.64 0.57 97.62
C GLU A 29 45.80 1.87 96.80
N VAL A 30 46.71 1.85 95.83
CA VAL A 30 47.00 2.98 94.93
C VAL A 30 46.02 2.96 93.75
N ILE A 31 44.92 3.70 93.88
CA ILE A 31 43.83 3.73 92.87
C ILE A 31 43.93 4.88 91.85
N ASP A 32 44.90 5.78 91.98
CA ASP A 32 45.25 6.87 91.06
C ASP A 32 46.72 7.29 91.30
N ASN A 33 47.33 8.00 90.34
CA ASN A 33 48.72 8.50 90.47
C ASN A 33 48.92 9.39 91.71
N MET A 34 49.87 9.02 92.56
CA MET A 34 50.30 9.79 93.73
C MET A 34 51.74 10.27 93.55
N LYS A 35 52.02 11.52 93.92
CA LYS A 35 53.36 12.12 93.82
C LYS A 35 53.91 12.51 95.19
N ASP A 36 55.23 12.45 95.33
CA ASP A 36 55.97 12.80 96.54
C ASP A 36 55.39 12.14 97.80
N VAL A 37 55.00 10.87 97.68
CA VAL A 37 54.41 10.07 98.76
C VAL A 37 55.44 9.86 99.86
N VAL A 38 55.15 10.34 101.06
CA VAL A 38 56.00 10.15 102.24
C VAL A 38 55.71 8.79 102.86
N ILE A 39 56.71 7.90 102.82
CA ILE A 39 56.64 6.52 103.30
C ILE A 39 57.46 6.42 104.60
N PRO A 40 56.82 6.41 105.78
CA PRO A 40 57.50 6.42 107.07
C PRO A 40 58.09 5.03 107.41
N PRO A 41 59.09 4.96 108.32
CA PRO A 41 59.73 3.69 108.71
C PRO A 41 58.74 2.72 109.35
N VAL A 42 58.64 1.50 108.82
CA VAL A 42 57.62 0.52 109.23
C VAL A 42 57.82 0.01 110.67
N GLU A 43 59.02 0.16 111.21
CA GLU A 43 59.37 -0.18 112.59
C GLU A 43 58.70 0.78 113.61
N ARG A 44 58.14 1.90 113.13
CA ARG A 44 57.39 2.89 113.94
C ARG A 44 55.95 3.08 113.47
N TYR A 45 55.65 2.90 112.19
CA TYR A 45 54.34 3.21 111.59
C TYR A 45 53.90 2.10 110.63
N PRO A 46 52.72 1.48 110.79
CA PRO A 46 52.26 0.36 109.94
C PRO A 46 51.76 0.85 108.56
N VAL A 47 52.64 1.46 107.76
CA VAL A 47 52.31 2.02 106.44
C VAL A 47 52.96 1.20 105.35
N VAL A 48 52.13 0.62 104.49
CA VAL A 48 52.51 -0.13 103.29
C VAL A 48 51.57 0.29 102.17
N TYR A 49 52.08 0.48 100.96
CA TYR A 49 51.26 0.77 99.77
C TYR A 49 51.12 -0.49 98.90
N LYS A 50 49.93 -0.70 98.31
CA LYS A 50 49.63 -1.83 97.41
C LYS A 50 49.31 -1.32 96.00
N LEU A 51 50.07 -1.78 95.00
CA LEU A 51 49.87 -1.46 93.59
C LEU A 51 49.49 -2.75 92.85
N LYS A 52 48.22 -2.88 92.43
CA LYS A 52 47.68 -4.11 91.84
C LYS A 52 48.00 -4.23 90.35
N ILE A 53 48.55 -5.38 89.95
CA ILE A 53 48.57 -5.84 88.55
C ILE A 53 47.25 -6.57 88.25
N SER A 54 46.82 -7.44 89.16
CA SER A 54 45.56 -8.18 89.13
C SER A 54 44.96 -8.28 90.55
N ASP A 55 43.93 -9.12 90.73
CA ASP A 55 43.37 -9.38 92.06
C ASP A 55 44.31 -10.23 92.93
N THR A 56 45.18 -11.07 92.34
CA THR A 56 46.12 -11.95 93.07
C THR A 56 47.58 -11.50 92.99
N GLU A 57 47.94 -10.72 91.97
CA GLU A 57 49.32 -10.32 91.68
C GLU A 57 49.50 -8.81 91.86
N TYR A 58 50.46 -8.39 92.69
CA TYR A 58 50.61 -6.99 93.10
C TYR A 58 51.96 -6.68 93.76
N PHE A 59 52.34 -5.40 93.79
CA PHE A 59 53.48 -4.91 94.55
C PHE A 59 53.06 -4.36 95.92
N LEU A 60 53.80 -4.71 96.98
CA LEU A 60 53.74 -4.06 98.30
C LEU A 60 54.99 -3.23 98.55
N VAL A 61 54.82 -2.01 99.06
CA VAL A 61 55.91 -1.04 99.20
C VAL A 61 56.00 -0.53 100.64
N GLU A 62 57.12 -0.78 101.32
CA GLU A 62 57.38 -0.32 102.70
C GLU A 62 58.80 0.28 102.86
N ASN A 63 58.98 1.17 103.83
CA ASN A 63 60.29 1.75 104.17
C ASN A 63 60.89 1.02 105.38
N ARG A 64 62.10 0.47 105.23
CA ARG A 64 62.87 -0.17 106.29
C ARG A 64 64.08 0.67 106.70
N GLN A 65 64.29 0.81 108.00
CA GLN A 65 65.41 1.53 108.60
C GLN A 65 66.11 0.67 109.64
N GLN A 66 67.43 0.85 109.80
CA GLN A 66 68.26 0.14 110.79
C GLN A 66 68.02 0.62 112.23
N ILE A 67 66.77 0.53 112.70
CA ILE A 67 66.29 0.96 114.01
C ILE A 67 65.51 -0.18 114.68
N SER A 68 65.35 -0.11 116.02
CA SER A 68 64.59 -1.10 116.78
C SER A 68 65.09 -2.54 116.50
N TYR A 69 64.18 -3.45 116.16
CA TYR A 69 64.41 -4.83 115.77
C TYR A 69 65.21 -5.00 114.46
N ASP A 70 65.09 -4.07 113.51
CA ASP A 70 65.78 -4.10 112.21
C ASP A 70 67.20 -3.49 112.24
N ARG A 71 67.74 -3.20 113.44
CA ARG A 71 69.06 -2.58 113.65
C ARG A 71 70.23 -3.27 112.94
N TYR A 72 70.11 -4.56 112.63
CA TYR A 72 71.15 -5.36 111.96
C TYR A 72 70.71 -5.87 110.57
N LEU A 73 69.74 -5.23 109.91
CA LEU A 73 69.50 -5.45 108.48
C LEU A 73 70.75 -5.03 107.65
N PRO A 74 71.00 -5.65 106.49
CA PRO A 74 72.15 -5.29 105.64
C PRO A 74 72.09 -3.87 105.09
N GLY A 75 70.88 -3.38 104.76
CA GLY A 75 70.63 -2.04 104.22
C GLY A 75 69.46 -1.30 104.90
N ARG A 76 69.14 -0.14 104.33
CA ARG A 76 67.95 0.66 104.65
C ARG A 76 67.45 1.36 103.38
N GLY A 77 66.15 1.63 103.30
CA GLY A 77 65.53 2.25 102.13
C GLY A 77 64.12 1.73 101.91
N LEU A 78 63.63 1.91 100.70
CA LEU A 78 62.34 1.40 100.28
C LEU A 78 62.49 -0.05 99.78
N LEU A 79 61.71 -0.97 100.35
CA LEU A 79 61.55 -2.32 99.82
C LEU A 79 60.28 -2.38 98.96
N ILE A 80 60.41 -3.04 97.82
CA ILE A 80 59.33 -3.34 96.89
C ILE A 80 59.22 -4.87 96.87
N TYR A 81 58.08 -5.38 97.30
CA TYR A 81 57.78 -6.81 97.35
C TYR A 81 56.85 -7.15 96.20
N HIS A 82 57.22 -8.10 95.35
CA HIS A 82 56.31 -8.66 94.35
C HIS A 82 55.58 -9.84 94.97
N VAL A 83 54.25 -9.81 94.97
CA VAL A 83 53.42 -10.86 95.55
C VAL A 83 52.53 -11.45 94.47
N ASP A 84 52.49 -12.78 94.36
CA ASP A 84 51.47 -13.51 93.59
C ASP A 84 50.75 -14.55 94.44
N GLU A 85 49.61 -14.16 95.02
CA GLU A 85 48.76 -15.02 95.84
C GLU A 85 48.18 -16.22 95.07
N ALA A 86 48.28 -16.29 93.74
CA ALA A 86 47.92 -17.52 93.01
C ALA A 86 48.88 -18.70 93.33
N ARG A 87 50.08 -18.42 93.85
CA ARG A 87 51.03 -19.45 94.35
C ARG A 87 50.81 -19.81 95.83
N TRP A 88 49.94 -19.08 96.54
CA TRP A 88 49.57 -19.39 97.94
C TRP A 88 48.62 -20.59 98.02
N SER A 89 48.95 -21.59 98.82
CA SER A 89 48.08 -22.74 99.10
C SER A 89 47.86 -22.93 100.61
N PRO A 90 46.62 -22.89 101.12
CA PRO A 90 46.32 -23.12 102.53
C PRO A 90 46.21 -24.61 102.92
N ASP A 91 46.51 -25.57 102.04
CA ASP A 91 46.39 -26.99 102.37
C ASP A 91 47.53 -27.48 103.28
N ILE A 92 47.19 -27.67 104.56
CA ILE A 92 48.11 -28.10 105.62
C ILE A 92 48.72 -29.50 105.39
N ASN A 93 48.17 -30.30 104.47
CA ASN A 93 48.66 -31.65 104.17
C ASN A 93 49.90 -31.65 103.26
N ASP A 94 50.17 -30.56 102.52
CA ASP A 94 51.30 -30.47 101.56
C ASP A 94 52.46 -29.58 102.04
N ILE A 95 52.43 -29.08 103.28
CA ILE A 95 53.49 -28.23 103.88
C ILE A 95 54.89 -28.87 103.85
N ARG A 96 55.02 -30.18 103.59
CA ARG A 96 56.32 -30.87 103.46
C ARG A 96 56.96 -30.77 102.07
N HIS A 97 56.20 -30.41 101.03
CA HIS A 97 56.71 -30.25 99.67
C HIS A 97 56.30 -28.91 99.03
N TRP A 98 55.35 -28.18 99.61
CA TRP A 98 54.98 -26.84 99.16
C TRP A 98 56.13 -25.85 99.39
N ARG A 99 56.77 -25.43 98.30
CA ARG A 99 57.98 -24.59 98.27
C ARG A 99 57.72 -23.43 97.30
N PRO A 100 56.89 -22.44 97.68
CA PRO A 100 56.27 -21.50 96.74
C PRO A 100 57.24 -20.49 96.11
N ASN A 101 58.38 -20.25 96.77
CA ASN A 101 59.48 -19.38 96.35
C ASN A 101 60.66 -20.13 95.70
N GLU A 102 60.55 -21.43 95.35
CA GLU A 102 61.66 -22.16 94.71
C GLU A 102 61.81 -21.97 93.19
N ASP A 103 60.93 -21.16 92.59
CA ASP A 103 61.01 -20.78 91.19
C ASP A 103 61.50 -19.35 91.10
N GLU A 104 62.80 -19.16 90.89
CA GLU A 104 63.44 -17.84 90.87
C GLU A 104 62.85 -16.90 89.80
N ASN A 105 62.14 -17.43 88.80
CA ASN A 105 61.49 -16.65 87.75
C ASN A 105 60.01 -16.32 88.06
N HIS A 106 59.44 -16.87 89.14
CA HIS A 106 58.05 -16.68 89.56
C HIS A 106 57.90 -17.03 91.05
N LYS A 107 58.34 -16.14 91.94
CA LYS A 107 58.21 -16.35 93.39
C LYS A 107 56.78 -16.04 93.86
N PHE A 108 56.39 -16.55 95.03
CA PHE A 108 55.15 -16.16 95.69
C PHE A 108 55.30 -14.79 96.39
N ILE A 109 56.42 -14.59 97.08
CA ILE A 109 56.84 -13.28 97.61
C ILE A 109 58.31 -13.07 97.22
N ASP A 110 58.55 -12.02 96.45
CA ASP A 110 59.87 -11.60 95.97
C ASP A 110 60.31 -10.28 96.60
N ILE A 111 61.62 -9.97 96.51
CA ILE A 111 62.17 -8.63 96.73
C ILE A 111 62.67 -8.11 95.39
N GLU A 112 62.03 -7.08 94.87
CA GLU A 112 62.48 -6.37 93.68
C GLU A 112 63.70 -5.51 94.08
N GLU A 113 64.92 -6.05 93.96
CA GLU A 113 66.16 -5.36 94.37
C GLU A 113 66.38 -4.03 93.61
N SER A 114 67.09 -3.08 94.22
CA SER A 114 67.40 -1.79 93.58
C SER A 114 68.49 -1.84 92.51
N THR A 115 69.10 -3.01 92.29
CA THR A 115 70.17 -3.22 91.30
C THR A 115 69.87 -4.37 90.35
N PRO A 116 70.38 -4.33 89.12
CA PRO A 116 70.19 -5.40 88.13
C PRO A 116 71.04 -6.65 88.41
N ARG A 117 71.55 -6.83 89.64
CA ARG A 117 72.33 -8.02 90.03
C ARG A 117 71.42 -9.22 90.26
N GLN A 118 70.30 -9.04 90.97
CA GLN A 118 69.39 -10.12 91.33
C GLN A 118 70.15 -11.25 92.05
N ASP A 119 71.06 -10.86 92.95
CA ASP A 119 71.99 -11.79 93.60
C ASP A 119 71.41 -12.43 94.86
N LEU A 120 70.18 -12.06 95.26
CA LEU A 120 69.32 -12.87 96.13
C LEU A 120 68.83 -14.17 95.46
N ASP A 121 68.82 -14.23 94.13
CA ASP A 121 68.25 -15.33 93.33
C ASP A 121 69.30 -16.34 92.84
N LEU A 122 70.57 -16.13 93.18
CA LEU A 122 71.69 -16.96 92.73
C LEU A 122 71.84 -18.20 93.64
N GLY A 123 71.49 -19.36 93.07
CA GLY A 123 71.45 -20.63 93.80
C GLY A 123 72.81 -21.20 94.24
N TYR A 124 72.73 -22.17 95.16
CA TYR A 124 73.81 -22.88 95.88
C TYR A 124 75.08 -23.26 95.07
N THR A 125 74.96 -23.43 93.75
CA THR A 125 76.05 -23.87 92.86
C THR A 125 77.08 -22.80 92.51
N GLU A 126 76.82 -21.50 92.72
CA GLU A 126 77.76 -20.44 92.34
C GLU A 126 78.70 -19.99 93.49
N GLY A 127 78.44 -20.42 94.72
CA GLY A 127 79.37 -20.30 95.86
C GLY A 127 79.26 -19.01 96.67
N ASP A 128 78.57 -17.99 96.17
CA ASP A 128 78.24 -16.77 96.89
C ASP A 128 76.84 -16.89 97.53
N TYR A 129 76.79 -17.15 98.84
CA TYR A 129 75.56 -17.00 99.61
C TYR A 129 75.31 -15.51 99.88
N ASN A 130 74.51 -14.82 99.07
CA ASN A 130 74.04 -13.51 99.49
C ASN A 130 73.03 -13.66 100.65
N GLN A 131 73.21 -12.87 101.71
CA GLN A 131 72.28 -12.76 102.85
C GLN A 131 71.52 -11.42 102.83
N GLY A 132 71.48 -10.80 101.65
CA GLY A 132 71.17 -9.39 101.43
C GLY A 132 72.36 -8.48 101.71
N ASP A 133 72.48 -7.39 100.95
CA ASP A 133 73.49 -6.35 101.15
C ASP A 133 72.86 -4.94 101.25
N SER A 134 73.68 -3.90 101.33
CA SER A 134 73.21 -2.51 101.45
C SER A 134 72.55 -1.95 100.18
N THR A 135 72.53 -2.70 99.08
CA THR A 135 72.08 -2.29 97.74
C THR A 135 70.78 -2.94 97.29
N ASP A 136 70.28 -3.97 97.97
CA ASP A 136 68.95 -4.53 97.71
C ASP A 136 67.84 -3.48 97.93
N PRO A 137 67.82 -2.69 99.03
CA PRO A 137 66.79 -1.67 99.26
C PRO A 137 66.98 -0.41 98.40
N TRP A 138 65.89 0.09 97.83
CA TRP A 138 65.88 1.31 97.01
C TRP A 138 66.08 2.56 97.89
N LEU A 139 67.32 3.05 97.96
CA LEU A 139 67.67 4.21 98.79
C LEU A 139 67.60 5.56 98.05
N ASN A 140 68.03 5.64 96.79
CA ASN A 140 68.03 6.89 96.03
C ASN A 140 68.09 6.62 94.51
N SER A 141 66.94 6.64 93.83
CA SER A 141 66.81 6.39 92.40
C SER A 141 65.70 7.25 91.77
N GLU A 142 66.07 8.14 90.85
CA GLU A 142 65.11 8.95 90.08
C GLU A 142 64.32 8.06 89.11
N GLU A 143 65.02 7.13 88.43
CA GLU A 143 64.40 6.18 87.50
C GLU A 143 63.53 5.14 88.23
N GLY A 144 63.93 4.67 89.41
CA GLY A 144 63.14 3.74 90.21
C GLY A 144 62.74 2.43 89.49
N PHE A 145 61.61 1.87 89.90
CA PHE A 145 61.08 0.58 89.45
C PHE A 145 59.90 0.77 88.48
N TRP A 146 59.97 0.17 87.29
CA TRP A 146 58.98 0.32 86.23
C TRP A 146 59.10 -0.77 85.14
N PHE A 147 58.23 -0.75 84.13
CA PHE A 147 58.22 -1.75 83.05
C PHE A 147 59.58 -1.97 82.35
N GLY A 148 60.43 -0.95 82.28
CA GLY A 148 61.73 -1.00 81.62
C GLY A 148 62.95 -0.97 82.55
N SER A 149 62.78 -1.04 83.88
CA SER A 149 63.92 -1.24 84.79
C SER A 149 64.40 -2.70 84.79
N ASN A 150 65.48 -3.00 85.49
CA ASN A 150 65.86 -4.38 85.81
C ASN A 150 66.17 -4.46 87.31
N PRO A 151 65.32 -5.12 88.12
CA PRO A 151 64.12 -5.85 87.71
C PRO A 151 62.98 -4.91 87.28
N ASN A 152 61.91 -5.45 86.68
CA ASN A 152 60.84 -4.67 86.05
C ASN A 152 59.49 -4.89 86.74
N SER A 153 58.56 -3.95 86.57
CA SER A 153 57.23 -4.03 87.17
C SER A 153 56.22 -4.91 86.41
N THR A 154 56.66 -5.87 85.58
CA THR A 154 55.72 -6.71 84.79
C THR A 154 55.04 -7.78 85.62
N SER A 155 53.97 -8.34 85.07
CA SER A 155 53.33 -9.56 85.56
C SER A 155 54.17 -10.79 85.19
N TYR A 156 54.35 -11.73 86.11
CA TYR A 156 54.90 -13.06 85.84
C TYR A 156 54.12 -13.79 84.73
N TYR A 157 52.81 -13.53 84.62
CA TYR A 157 51.95 -14.12 83.58
C TYR A 157 52.03 -13.42 82.22
N THR A 158 52.44 -12.15 82.18
CA THR A 158 52.54 -11.35 80.94
C THR A 158 53.78 -10.44 80.90
N PRO A 159 55.01 -11.01 80.95
CA PRO A 159 56.25 -10.23 81.09
C PRO A 159 56.60 -9.34 79.88
N TRP A 160 55.88 -9.49 78.76
CA TRP A 160 55.98 -8.61 77.58
C TRP A 160 54.99 -7.44 77.60
N LYS A 161 54.16 -7.32 78.64
CA LYS A 161 53.11 -6.30 78.76
C LYS A 161 53.47 -5.30 79.86
N ASP A 162 53.35 -4.02 79.52
CA ASP A 162 53.42 -2.93 80.50
C ASP A 162 52.29 -3.12 81.53
N SER A 163 52.66 -3.26 82.81
CA SER A 163 51.71 -3.30 83.92
C SER A 163 51.06 -1.95 84.18
N GLU A 164 51.62 -0.89 83.60
CA GLU A 164 51.27 0.51 83.82
C GLU A 164 51.54 0.98 85.26
N ILE A 165 52.32 0.20 86.02
CA ILE A 165 52.77 0.50 87.38
C ILE A 165 54.21 1.01 87.34
N ALA A 166 54.48 2.11 88.06
CA ALA A 166 55.84 2.55 88.33
C ALA A 166 55.99 3.19 89.71
N ILE A 167 57.17 3.02 90.31
CA ILE A 167 57.60 3.63 91.57
C ILE A 167 58.84 4.46 91.24
N ARG A 168 58.70 5.78 91.14
CA ARG A 168 59.72 6.71 90.62
C ARG A 168 60.20 7.69 91.70
N ASN A 169 61.26 8.46 91.41
CA ASN A 169 61.70 9.57 92.26
C ASN A 169 61.99 9.18 93.73
N ILE A 170 62.47 7.95 93.92
CA ILE A 170 62.72 7.31 95.22
C ILE A 170 63.92 8.02 95.88
N ARG A 171 63.74 8.56 97.07
CA ARG A 171 64.79 9.33 97.77
C ARG A 171 64.58 9.38 99.29
N PRO A 172 65.65 9.57 100.09
CA PRO A 172 65.53 9.63 101.55
C PRO A 172 65.15 11.03 102.04
N SER A 173 64.43 11.11 103.16
CA SER A 173 64.03 12.34 103.84
C SER A 173 64.02 12.14 105.36
N GLY A 174 65.20 12.19 105.99
CA GLY A 174 65.38 11.78 107.39
C GLY A 174 65.29 10.27 107.53
N ASP A 175 64.44 9.78 108.44
CA ASP A 175 64.10 8.35 108.56
C ASP A 175 63.04 7.91 107.54
N ASN A 176 62.39 8.85 106.83
CA ASN A 176 61.34 8.56 105.84
C ASN A 176 61.94 8.35 104.44
N MET A 177 61.22 7.63 103.59
CA MET A 177 61.42 7.60 102.14
C MET A 177 60.36 8.45 101.44
N ILE A 178 60.68 8.96 100.25
CA ILE A 178 59.73 9.64 99.36
C ILE A 178 59.79 8.96 97.99
N ALA A 179 58.63 8.68 97.38
CA ALA A 179 58.52 8.16 96.01
C ALA A 179 57.23 8.64 95.32
N ASP A 180 57.20 8.62 93.99
CA ASP A 180 55.97 8.71 93.21
C ASP A 180 55.41 7.30 92.99
N LEU A 181 54.11 7.09 93.21
CA LEU A 181 53.41 5.82 93.01
C LEU A 181 52.42 5.98 91.84
N ILE A 182 52.66 5.30 90.73
CA ILE A 182 52.02 5.56 89.43
C ILE A 182 51.20 4.34 88.99
N ILE A 183 49.96 4.57 88.56
CA ILE A 183 49.06 3.63 87.88
C ILE A 183 48.28 4.33 86.74
N GLN A 184 48.36 3.84 85.50
CA GLN A 184 47.67 4.47 84.34
C GLN A 184 46.30 3.84 84.05
N LYS A 185 45.31 4.66 83.65
CA LYS A 185 43.94 4.22 83.26
C LYS A 185 43.68 4.48 81.77
N ARG A 186 42.93 3.59 81.10
CA ARG A 186 42.56 3.76 79.69
C ARG A 186 41.53 4.88 79.49
N VAL A 187 41.72 5.62 78.42
CA VAL A 187 40.77 6.56 77.81
C VAL A 187 40.65 6.22 76.33
N LEU A 188 39.42 6.24 75.80
CA LEU A 188 39.14 6.22 74.37
C LEU A 188 38.48 7.53 73.96
N THR A 189 38.92 8.10 72.84
CA THR A 189 38.27 9.25 72.19
C THR A 189 37.89 8.89 70.77
N ALA A 190 36.73 9.39 70.30
CA ALA A 190 36.30 9.27 68.92
C ALA A 190 35.79 10.61 68.38
N LEU A 191 36.10 10.91 67.13
CA LEU A 191 35.70 12.13 66.44
C LEU A 191 35.17 11.81 65.04
N LEU A 192 33.91 12.15 64.78
CA LEU A 192 33.33 12.11 63.44
C LEU A 192 33.98 13.20 62.56
N ARG A 193 34.45 12.81 61.37
CA ARG A 193 35.11 13.69 60.38
C ARG A 193 34.24 14.00 59.16
N THR A 194 33.18 13.22 58.93
CA THR A 194 32.13 13.54 57.95
C THR A 194 31.11 14.50 58.59
N ALA A 195 30.33 15.24 57.80
CA ALA A 195 29.19 16.00 58.34
C ALA A 195 28.21 15.05 59.08
N THR A 196 27.56 15.54 60.14
CA THR A 196 26.55 14.76 60.89
C THR A 196 25.29 14.53 60.08
N ASP A 197 24.97 15.43 59.14
CA ASP A 197 23.74 15.42 58.37
C ASP A 197 24.09 15.50 56.89
N VAL A 198 23.76 14.45 56.14
CA VAL A 198 24.09 14.33 54.71
C VAL A 198 22.83 14.00 53.91
N GLU A 199 22.64 14.70 52.79
CA GLU A 199 21.57 14.38 51.84
C GLU A 199 22.04 13.47 50.71
N ALA A 200 21.40 12.32 50.56
CA ALA A 200 21.71 11.31 49.54
C ALA A 200 20.54 11.09 48.58
N ARG A 201 20.84 10.74 47.32
CA ARG A 201 19.87 10.22 46.34
C ARG A 201 19.57 8.74 46.62
N PRO A 202 18.43 8.20 46.15
CA PRO A 202 18.25 6.76 46.06
C PRO A 202 19.41 6.11 45.28
N GLY A 203 19.95 5.02 45.79
CA GLY A 203 21.14 4.34 45.25
C GLY A 203 22.50 4.94 45.62
N GLU A 204 22.56 6.10 46.30
CA GLU A 204 23.82 6.75 46.68
C GLU A 204 24.37 6.21 48.02
N SER A 205 25.69 6.05 48.09
CA SER A 205 26.41 5.61 49.30
C SER A 205 27.14 6.78 49.97
N VAL A 206 26.85 7.02 51.24
CA VAL A 206 27.52 8.02 52.10
C VAL A 206 28.50 7.32 53.03
N VAL A 207 29.73 7.84 53.16
CA VAL A 207 30.77 7.27 54.02
C VAL A 207 31.04 8.18 55.22
N PHE A 208 30.69 7.70 56.42
CA PHE A 208 30.98 8.35 57.70
C PHE A 208 32.32 7.87 58.23
N ARG A 209 33.23 8.82 58.48
CA ARG A 209 34.62 8.56 58.91
C ARG A 209 34.78 8.97 60.37
N PHE A 210 35.28 8.07 61.21
CA PHE A 210 35.48 8.29 62.64
C PHE A 210 36.94 8.06 63.00
N ASP A 211 37.64 9.07 63.48
CA ASP A 211 38.98 8.87 64.04
C ASP A 211 38.85 8.48 65.52
N VAL A 212 39.33 7.30 65.86
CA VAL A 212 39.30 6.72 67.21
C VAL A 212 40.74 6.60 67.72
N SER A 213 41.01 7.02 68.95
CA SER A 213 42.35 6.96 69.56
C SER A 213 42.29 6.54 71.03
N SER A 214 43.43 6.06 71.54
CA SER A 214 43.62 5.67 72.95
C SER A 214 44.89 6.25 73.55
N ASN A 215 44.90 6.40 74.88
CA ASN A 215 46.08 6.82 75.65
C ASN A 215 46.99 5.66 76.11
N ARG A 216 46.69 4.40 75.77
CA ARG A 216 47.51 3.21 76.10
C ARG A 216 48.29 2.69 74.89
N ARG A 217 49.43 2.01 75.13
CA ARG A 217 50.12 1.21 74.09
C ARG A 217 49.38 -0.12 73.89
N ILE A 218 48.87 -0.32 72.67
CA ILE A 218 48.63 -1.57 71.92
C ILE A 218 48.10 -2.82 72.68
N GLY A 219 47.02 -3.44 72.18
CA GLY A 219 46.70 -4.83 72.53
C GLY A 219 45.24 -5.25 72.37
N ASP A 220 44.32 -4.30 72.23
CA ASP A 220 42.87 -4.54 72.37
C ASP A 220 42.11 -4.58 71.04
N SER A 221 41.09 -5.44 70.98
CA SER A 221 40.07 -5.38 69.92
C SER A 221 39.09 -4.24 70.18
N ILE A 222 38.84 -3.40 69.18
CA ILE A 222 37.77 -2.41 69.21
C ILE A 222 36.49 -2.97 68.56
N THR A 223 35.38 -2.97 69.30
CA THR A 223 34.05 -3.32 68.80
C THR A 223 33.25 -2.05 68.50
N VAL A 224 32.40 -2.08 67.47
CA VAL A 224 31.49 -1.00 67.09
C VAL A 224 30.08 -1.33 67.59
N ASP A 225 29.54 -0.54 68.52
CA ASP A 225 28.12 -0.56 68.89
C ASP A 225 27.39 0.49 68.05
N LEU A 226 26.86 0.06 66.91
CA LEU A 226 26.05 0.87 66.00
C LEU A 226 24.56 0.58 66.21
N ARG A 227 23.77 1.63 66.44
CA ARG A 227 22.31 1.55 66.61
C ARG A 227 21.63 2.60 65.73
N GLY A 228 20.36 2.38 65.38
CA GLY A 228 19.61 3.31 64.56
C GLY A 228 18.36 2.69 63.95
N ASN A 229 17.64 3.47 63.15
CA ASN A 229 16.70 2.93 62.17
C ASN A 229 17.42 2.72 60.82
N HIS A 230 16.83 1.92 59.93
CA HIS A 230 17.41 1.62 58.62
C HIS A 230 18.84 1.05 58.69
N LEU A 231 19.06 0.08 59.60
CA LEU A 231 20.34 -0.63 59.70
C LEU A 231 20.61 -1.50 58.46
N GLU A 232 19.56 -1.88 57.71
CA GLU A 232 19.66 -2.55 56.42
C GLU A 232 20.26 -1.66 55.29
N TRP A 233 20.41 -0.36 55.52
CA TRP A 233 21.16 0.54 54.62
C TRP A 233 22.67 0.53 54.93
N VAL A 234 23.08 0.01 56.09
CA VAL A 234 24.48 0.03 56.52
C VAL A 234 25.23 -1.15 55.91
N GLY A 235 26.29 -0.84 55.15
CA GLY A 235 27.18 -1.85 54.59
C GLY A 235 28.04 -2.55 55.66
N PRO A 236 28.69 -3.67 55.32
CA PRO A 236 29.59 -4.36 56.24
C PRO A 236 30.72 -3.44 56.68
N TYR A 237 30.97 -3.40 57.99
CA TYR A 237 32.12 -2.76 58.61
C TYR A 237 33.02 -3.83 59.24
N THR A 238 34.33 -3.71 59.05
CA THR A 238 35.32 -4.67 59.54
C THR A 238 36.30 -3.94 60.46
N VAL A 239 36.57 -4.49 61.65
CA VAL A 239 37.45 -3.83 62.64
C VAL A 239 38.42 -4.84 63.27
N HIS A 240 39.67 -4.82 62.83
CA HIS A 240 40.80 -5.53 63.43
C HIS A 240 42.08 -4.71 63.22
N PHE A 241 42.53 -3.95 64.22
CA PHE A 241 43.72 -3.10 64.09
C PHE A 241 44.49 -3.01 65.40
N ASN A 242 45.82 -3.11 65.29
CA ASN A 242 46.76 -2.76 66.34
C ASN A 242 47.16 -1.29 66.17
N LEU A 243 46.93 -0.46 67.19
CA LEU A 243 47.58 0.86 67.29
C LEU A 243 49.11 0.68 67.43
N SER A 244 49.94 1.69 67.13
CA SER A 244 51.41 1.62 67.26
C SER A 244 51.97 2.37 68.47
N GLY A 245 51.20 3.27 69.08
CA GLY A 245 51.59 4.03 70.26
C GLY A 245 50.43 4.82 70.90
N PRO A 246 50.66 5.44 72.07
CA PRO A 246 49.67 6.28 72.73
C PRO A 246 49.41 7.54 71.91
N GLY A 247 48.13 7.87 71.71
CA GLY A 247 47.72 9.04 70.92
C GLY A 247 47.55 8.79 69.42
N ASP A 248 47.92 7.61 68.91
CA ASP A 248 47.64 7.23 67.52
C ASP A 248 46.14 7.21 67.24
N THR A 249 45.73 7.78 66.09
CA THR A 249 44.35 7.77 65.59
C THR A 249 44.17 6.72 64.50
N PHE A 250 43.16 5.88 64.64
CA PHE A 250 42.70 4.92 63.63
C PHE A 250 41.33 5.37 63.08
N THR A 251 41.15 5.34 61.75
CA THR A 251 39.89 5.75 61.11
C THR A 251 38.97 4.55 60.84
N VAL A 252 37.81 4.50 61.52
CA VAL A 252 36.69 3.62 61.15
C VAL A 252 35.85 4.27 60.07
N THR A 253 35.43 3.51 59.06
CA THR A 253 34.46 3.95 58.05
C THR A 253 33.16 3.16 58.14
N ILE A 254 32.04 3.85 58.26
CA ILE A 254 30.68 3.27 58.17
C ILE A 254 30.05 3.79 56.87
N THR A 255 29.68 2.88 55.97
CA THR A 255 29.03 3.22 54.70
C THR A 255 27.53 2.99 54.81
N VAL A 256 26.73 4.01 54.51
CA VAL A 256 25.26 3.95 54.45
C VAL A 256 24.83 4.11 53.00
N THR A 257 24.15 3.12 52.43
CA THR A 257 23.66 3.14 51.04
C THR A 257 22.15 3.21 51.03
N VAL A 258 21.60 4.28 50.45
CA VAL A 258 20.15 4.44 50.30
C VAL A 258 19.64 3.47 49.24
N PRO A 259 18.61 2.65 49.49
CA PRO A 259 18.02 1.80 48.47
C PRO A 259 17.50 2.57 47.25
N GLN A 260 17.50 1.94 46.08
CA GLN A 260 17.08 2.55 44.80
C GLN A 260 15.62 3.04 44.78
N MET A 261 14.73 2.42 45.56
CA MET A 261 13.30 2.74 45.62
C MET A 261 12.89 3.38 46.96
N THR A 262 13.75 4.23 47.54
CA THR A 262 13.44 4.95 48.78
C THR A 262 12.86 6.34 48.51
N LEU A 263 11.70 6.61 49.13
CA LEU A 263 10.98 7.87 49.01
C LEU A 263 11.75 9.05 49.63
N ALA A 264 11.59 10.24 49.04
CA ALA A 264 12.16 11.47 49.57
C ALA A 264 11.62 11.80 50.96
N GLY A 265 12.47 12.37 51.82
CA GLY A 265 12.14 12.72 53.20
C GLY A 265 12.30 11.59 54.22
N TYR A 266 12.53 10.35 53.78
CA TYR A 266 12.96 9.28 54.69
C TYR A 266 14.38 9.58 55.20
N SER A 267 14.67 9.19 56.45
CA SER A 267 15.98 9.41 57.06
C SER A 267 16.47 8.20 57.85
N GLY A 268 17.68 7.73 57.55
CA GLY A 268 18.44 6.84 58.44
C GLY A 268 19.12 7.69 59.53
N ARG A 269 18.91 7.34 60.79
CA ARG A 269 19.45 8.05 61.96
C ARG A 269 20.19 7.06 62.83
N TYR A 270 21.47 7.32 63.06
CA TYR A 270 22.39 6.36 63.64
C TYR A 270 23.11 6.96 64.85
N THR A 271 23.41 6.10 65.81
CA THR A 271 24.31 6.40 66.94
C THR A 271 25.38 5.33 67.03
N VAL A 272 26.63 5.75 67.29
CA VAL A 272 27.77 4.84 67.37
C VAL A 272 28.59 5.08 68.63
N ARG A 273 29.10 3.99 69.21
CA ARG A 273 30.14 3.95 70.24
C ARG A 273 31.21 2.94 69.86
N PHE A 274 32.43 3.17 70.31
CA PHE A 274 33.55 2.23 70.18
C PHE A 274 33.92 1.69 71.55
N LEU A 275 34.14 0.38 71.64
CA LEU A 275 34.38 -0.35 72.90
C LEU A 275 35.69 -1.13 72.83
N SER A 276 36.54 -1.01 73.84
CA SER A 276 37.75 -1.84 74.00
C SER A 276 37.42 -3.20 74.63
N SER A 277 38.34 -4.16 74.54
CA SER A 277 38.20 -5.47 75.20
C SER A 277 38.21 -5.40 76.73
N ASP A 278 38.75 -4.34 77.34
CA ASP A 278 38.61 -4.05 78.79
C ASP A 278 37.27 -3.37 79.19
N GLY A 279 36.37 -3.15 78.23
CA GLY A 279 35.07 -2.51 78.47
C GLY A 279 35.10 -0.97 78.46
N THR A 280 36.25 -0.33 78.28
CA THR A 280 36.31 1.13 78.09
C THR A 280 35.53 1.54 76.83
N THR A 281 34.75 2.62 76.90
CA THR A 281 33.92 3.08 75.77
C THR A 281 34.13 4.55 75.42
N THR A 282 33.91 4.92 74.16
CA THR A 282 33.86 6.32 73.73
C THR A 282 32.52 6.99 74.07
N PRO A 283 32.45 8.33 74.08
CA PRO A 283 31.18 9.06 73.98
C PRO A 283 30.33 8.58 72.78
N THR A 284 29.03 8.84 72.85
CA THR A 284 28.11 8.53 71.73
C THR A 284 28.24 9.60 70.66
N LEU A 285 28.43 9.18 69.40
CA LEU A 285 28.36 10.06 68.24
C LEU A 285 27.09 9.74 67.45
N SER A 286 26.46 10.77 66.86
CA SER A 286 25.22 10.63 66.08
C SER A 286 25.43 11.12 64.65
N PHE A 287 24.80 10.47 63.68
CA PHE A 287 24.84 10.88 62.28
C PHE A 287 23.60 10.41 61.49
N ASN A 288 23.27 11.16 60.45
CA ASN A 288 21.98 11.14 59.76
C ASN A 288 22.20 11.12 58.23
N VAL A 289 21.42 10.31 57.51
CA VAL A 289 21.31 10.36 56.04
C VAL A 289 19.84 10.62 55.69
N THR A 290 19.58 11.74 55.02
CA THR A 290 18.24 12.12 54.55
C THR A 290 18.13 11.92 53.05
N VAL A 291 17.05 11.29 52.59
CA VAL A 291 16.82 11.05 51.16
C VAL A 291 16.23 12.30 50.51
N LYS A 292 17.00 12.95 49.62
CA LYS A 292 16.53 14.13 48.88
C LYS A 292 15.64 13.76 47.70
N ARG A 293 14.88 14.74 47.20
CA ARG A 293 14.06 14.57 45.99
C ARG A 293 14.95 14.39 44.76
N THR A 294 14.57 13.43 43.92
CA THR A 294 15.18 13.17 42.61
C THR A 294 14.08 12.92 41.59
N SER A 295 14.09 13.70 40.52
CA SER A 295 13.18 13.54 39.38
C SER A 295 13.81 12.69 38.28
N SER A 296 13.03 11.78 37.72
CA SER A 296 13.39 11.01 36.54
C SER A 296 12.12 10.54 35.85
N ILE A 297 11.75 11.18 34.75
CA ILE A 297 10.58 10.81 33.95
C ILE A 297 10.98 10.37 32.54
N SER A 298 10.29 9.35 32.05
CA SER A 298 10.39 8.87 30.67
C SER A 298 8.99 8.89 30.06
N ILE A 299 8.82 9.60 28.95
CA ILE A 299 7.58 9.62 28.18
C ILE A 299 7.81 8.92 26.84
N PHE A 300 6.88 8.06 26.43
CA PHE A 300 6.94 7.37 25.15
C PHE A 300 5.56 7.04 24.58
N THR A 301 5.58 6.66 23.31
CA THR A 301 4.47 6.22 22.48
C THR A 301 5.05 5.28 21.42
N GLU A 302 4.29 4.31 20.92
CA GLU A 302 4.79 3.30 19.98
C GLU A 302 4.48 3.64 18.50
N GLU A 303 3.85 4.78 18.23
CA GLU A 303 3.04 4.94 17.03
C GLU A 303 3.56 5.94 15.99
N GLN A 304 3.61 5.46 14.75
CA GLN A 304 3.37 6.29 13.57
C GLN A 304 1.89 6.14 13.20
N VAL A 305 1.19 7.26 13.05
CA VAL A 305 -0.22 7.32 12.68
C VAL A 305 -0.31 7.68 11.21
N ASN A 306 -0.71 6.70 10.39
CA ASN A 306 -0.99 6.93 8.97
C ASN A 306 -2.45 7.34 8.78
N PHE A 307 -2.70 8.27 7.87
CA PHE A 307 -4.02 8.71 7.43
C PHE A 307 -4.12 8.62 5.91
N THR A 308 -5.24 8.15 5.39
CA THR A 308 -5.59 8.18 3.96
C THR A 308 -6.70 9.18 3.66
N GLU A 309 -7.60 9.38 4.62
CA GLU A 309 -8.76 10.30 4.54
C GLU A 309 -8.93 11.12 5.83
N PRO A 310 -9.76 12.19 5.84
CA PRO A 310 -10.05 12.98 7.04
C PRO A 310 -10.78 12.16 8.13
N GLU A 311 -10.02 11.64 9.10
CA GLU A 311 -10.51 10.79 10.19
C GLU A 311 -9.85 11.16 11.53
N ALA A 312 -10.37 10.58 12.62
CA ALA A 312 -9.86 10.75 13.97
C ALA A 312 -9.27 9.44 14.51
N LYS A 313 -7.99 9.47 14.91
CA LYS A 313 -7.26 8.32 15.43
C LYS A 313 -6.76 8.58 16.85
N SER A 314 -6.91 7.58 17.71
CA SER A 314 -6.38 7.60 19.08
C SER A 314 -4.90 7.25 19.07
N VAL A 315 -4.13 7.87 19.96
CA VAL A 315 -2.71 7.60 20.21
C VAL A 315 -2.50 7.44 21.70
N ASP A 316 -1.99 6.28 22.11
CA ASP A 316 -1.67 6.00 23.51
C ASP A 316 -0.28 6.51 23.87
N ILE A 317 -0.21 7.15 25.04
CA ILE A 317 1.00 7.78 25.58
C ILE A 317 1.18 7.29 27.02
N SER A 318 2.39 6.81 27.31
CA SER A 318 2.78 6.33 28.63
C SER A 318 3.88 7.20 29.21
N ILE A 319 3.73 7.56 30.49
CA ILE A 319 4.76 8.24 31.29
C ILE A 319 5.15 7.29 32.43
N LEU A 320 6.43 6.92 32.45
CA LEU A 320 7.07 6.27 33.58
C LEU A 320 7.73 7.33 34.46
N SER A 321 7.29 7.41 35.71
CA SER A 321 8.00 8.16 36.75
C SER A 321 8.88 7.22 37.56
N MET A 322 10.20 7.39 37.45
CA MET A 322 11.20 6.82 38.37
C MET A 322 11.58 7.82 39.48
N SER A 323 10.84 8.91 39.61
CA SER A 323 11.00 9.90 40.67
C SER A 323 10.65 9.31 42.03
N ASN A 324 11.29 9.79 43.10
CA ASN A 324 11.11 9.26 44.46
C ASN A 324 10.12 10.06 45.34
N PHE A 325 9.25 10.85 44.71
CA PHE A 325 8.19 11.63 45.36
C PHE A 325 7.00 11.77 44.41
N ASP A 326 5.82 12.14 44.93
CA ASP A 326 4.65 12.48 44.10
C ASP A 326 4.98 13.68 43.21
N GLU A 327 4.95 13.48 41.90
CA GLU A 327 5.41 14.49 40.95
C GLU A 327 4.24 15.05 40.13
N GLU A 328 4.21 16.37 39.96
CA GLU A 328 3.23 17.04 39.13
C GLU A 328 3.87 17.43 37.80
N ILE A 329 3.39 16.79 36.73
CA ILE A 329 3.91 16.90 35.38
C ILE A 329 2.96 17.78 34.57
N SER A 330 3.45 18.89 34.04
CA SER A 330 2.72 19.67 33.03
C SER A 330 2.97 19.06 31.65
N LEU A 331 1.92 18.96 30.85
CA LEU A 331 1.97 18.43 29.49
C LEU A 331 1.72 19.54 28.48
N SER A 332 2.54 19.57 27.43
CA SER A 332 2.38 20.48 26.30
C SER A 332 2.77 19.78 25.00
N TYR A 333 2.42 20.37 23.87
CA TYR A 333 2.76 19.82 22.56
C TYR A 333 3.21 20.90 21.58
N GLN A 334 3.99 20.48 20.60
CA GLN A 334 4.42 21.30 19.47
C GLN A 334 4.38 20.45 18.19
N LEU A 335 3.72 20.98 17.17
CA LEU A 335 3.77 20.43 15.80
C LEU A 335 5.00 20.99 15.08
N SER A 336 5.68 20.15 14.30
CA SER A 336 6.71 20.57 13.35
C SER A 336 6.51 19.88 12.00
N GLY A 337 6.45 20.68 10.93
CA GLY A 337 6.13 20.25 9.57
C GLY A 337 5.65 21.45 8.75
N ASP A 338 5.56 21.29 7.43
CA ASP A 338 5.28 22.39 6.50
C ASP A 338 3.81 22.85 6.49
N LEU A 339 2.89 22.08 7.08
CA LEU A 339 1.44 22.35 7.11
C LEU A 339 0.80 22.04 8.49
N PRO A 340 0.94 22.94 9.49
CA PRO A 340 0.34 22.75 10.82
C PRO A 340 -1.20 22.67 10.83
N ASP A 341 -1.85 23.32 9.86
CA ASP A 341 -3.31 23.54 9.84
C ASP A 341 -4.13 22.28 9.46
N GLY A 342 -3.47 21.24 8.94
CA GLY A 342 -4.10 19.98 8.52
C GLY A 342 -4.53 19.05 9.67
N TYR A 343 -4.21 19.39 10.92
CA TYR A 343 -4.45 18.54 12.08
C TYR A 343 -5.16 19.26 13.22
N ARG A 344 -6.02 18.54 13.94
CA ARG A 344 -6.57 18.94 15.25
C ARG A 344 -6.24 17.86 16.27
N ILE A 345 -5.90 18.28 17.48
CA ILE A 345 -5.56 17.38 18.58
C ILE A 345 -6.47 17.70 19.76
N THR A 346 -7.00 16.68 20.42
CA THR A 346 -7.73 16.87 21.68
C THR A 346 -6.86 17.54 22.73
N SER A 347 -7.45 18.37 23.59
CA SER A 347 -6.75 18.99 24.71
C SER A 347 -6.03 17.94 25.56
N LEU A 348 -4.71 18.09 25.71
CA LEU A 348 -3.95 17.36 26.73
C LEU A 348 -4.39 17.78 28.14
N PRO A 349 -4.22 16.93 29.16
CA PRO A 349 -4.33 17.35 30.56
C PRO A 349 -3.32 18.46 30.88
N GLU A 350 -3.75 19.55 31.52
CA GLU A 350 -2.86 20.68 31.85
C GLU A 350 -1.73 20.29 32.80
N SER A 351 -2.06 19.55 33.87
CA SER A 351 -1.12 18.83 34.71
C SER A 351 -1.65 17.45 35.11
N VAL A 352 -0.75 16.52 35.38
CA VAL A 352 -1.05 15.19 35.92
C VAL A 352 -0.15 14.92 37.12
N ARG A 353 -0.73 14.36 38.20
CA ARG A 353 0.04 13.92 39.37
C ARG A 353 0.35 12.43 39.25
N ILE A 354 1.64 12.11 39.20
CA ILE A 354 2.14 10.74 39.04
C ILE A 354 2.82 10.32 40.36
N PRO A 355 2.36 9.24 41.02
CA PRO A 355 3.04 8.68 42.18
C PRO A 355 4.49 8.23 41.86
N PRO A 356 5.37 8.15 42.87
CA PRO A 356 6.73 7.66 42.69
C PRO A 356 6.77 6.22 42.18
N PHE A 357 7.76 5.90 41.33
CA PHE A 357 7.99 4.56 40.76
C PHE A 357 6.77 3.96 40.06
N SER A 358 5.99 4.79 39.35
CA SER A 358 4.69 4.41 38.78
C SER A 358 4.48 4.82 37.33
N TRP A 359 3.43 4.25 36.74
CA TRP A 359 2.99 4.47 35.37
C TRP A 359 1.76 5.38 35.33
N TYR A 360 1.75 6.32 34.39
CA TYR A 360 0.57 7.08 34.01
C TYR A 360 0.34 6.97 32.50
N ASN A 361 -0.83 6.45 32.11
CA ASN A 361 -1.21 6.25 30.73
C ASN A 361 -2.40 7.13 30.39
N PHE A 362 -2.37 7.76 29.22
CA PHE A 362 -3.48 8.53 28.68
C PHE A 362 -3.50 8.44 27.15
N THR A 363 -4.67 8.64 26.58
CA THR A 363 -4.90 8.64 25.14
C THR A 363 -5.16 10.07 24.67
N ILE A 364 -4.56 10.48 23.55
CA ILE A 364 -4.98 11.66 22.79
C ILE A 364 -5.69 11.22 21.51
N THR A 365 -6.56 12.07 20.96
CA THR A 365 -7.09 11.88 19.61
C THR A 365 -6.46 12.92 18.68
N VAL A 366 -5.91 12.44 17.56
CA VAL A 366 -5.41 13.24 16.45
C VAL A 366 -6.41 13.11 15.29
N THR A 367 -6.93 14.22 14.81
CA THR A 367 -7.88 14.30 13.69
C THR A 367 -7.22 14.98 12.50
N LEU A 368 -7.19 14.29 11.35
CA LEU A 368 -6.85 14.93 10.08
C LEU A 368 -8.05 15.75 9.58
N THR A 369 -7.84 17.00 9.17
CA THR A 369 -8.88 17.86 8.61
C THR A 369 -8.98 17.73 7.08
N GLU A 370 -10.01 18.32 6.47
CA GLU A 370 -10.15 18.40 5.00
C GLU A 370 -8.98 19.16 4.32
N ASP A 371 -8.22 19.96 5.08
CA ASP A 371 -7.04 20.68 4.61
C ASP A 371 -5.78 19.79 4.53
N GLY A 372 -5.84 18.57 5.08
CA GLY A 372 -4.78 17.57 5.05
C GLY A 372 -4.36 17.22 3.62
N ARG A 373 -3.05 17.28 3.34
CA ARG A 373 -2.45 16.95 2.04
C ARG A 373 -1.69 15.63 2.14
N GLY A 374 -1.83 14.77 1.15
CA GLY A 374 -1.03 13.55 1.02
C GLY A 374 0.45 13.84 0.79
N ASP A 375 1.28 12.82 1.02
CA ASP A 375 2.76 12.88 1.07
C ASP A 375 3.32 13.88 2.10
N SER A 376 2.54 14.21 3.14
CA SER A 376 2.97 15.08 4.23
C SER A 376 3.35 14.26 5.46
N THR A 377 4.48 14.62 6.09
CA THR A 377 4.91 14.10 7.39
C THR A 377 4.96 15.24 8.38
N THR A 378 4.20 15.16 9.47
CA THR A 378 4.23 16.12 10.58
C THR A 378 4.63 15.41 11.86
N LEU A 379 5.57 15.98 12.59
CA LEU A 379 6.01 15.45 13.88
C LEU A 379 5.28 16.18 15.01
N LEU A 380 4.47 15.45 15.75
CA LEU A 380 3.83 15.91 16.99
C LEU A 380 4.75 15.59 18.16
N ARG A 381 5.51 16.59 18.62
CA ARG A 381 6.32 16.49 19.84
C ARG A 381 5.44 16.74 21.05
N ILE A 382 5.46 15.82 22.02
CA ILE A 382 4.75 15.93 23.29
C ILE A 382 5.79 16.05 24.39
N MET A 383 5.70 17.12 25.18
CA MET A 383 6.65 17.47 26.23
C MET A 383 6.00 17.23 27.60
N ALA A 384 6.70 16.47 28.44
CA ALA A 384 6.39 16.29 29.85
C ALA A 384 7.43 17.06 30.69
N VAL A 385 6.98 17.97 31.53
CA VAL A 385 7.85 18.83 32.36
C VAL A 385 7.44 18.71 33.83
N SER A 386 8.38 18.31 34.68
CA SER A 386 8.19 18.35 36.13
C SER A 386 8.12 19.79 36.62
N THR A 387 6.99 20.16 37.21
CA THR A 387 6.81 21.49 37.82
C THR A 387 7.64 21.67 39.10
N SER A 388 8.14 20.57 39.67
CA SER A 388 8.88 20.56 40.94
C SER A 388 10.40 20.70 40.79
N THR A 389 10.96 20.36 39.63
CA THR A 389 12.42 20.34 39.39
C THR A 389 12.85 20.83 38.02
N GLU A 390 11.91 21.25 37.17
CA GLU A 390 12.13 21.63 35.75
C GLU A 390 12.69 20.51 34.86
N TYR A 391 12.88 19.30 35.40
CA TYR A 391 13.28 18.14 34.62
C TYR A 391 12.22 17.85 33.56
N SER A 392 12.63 17.75 32.29
CA SER A 392 11.74 17.54 31.17
C SER A 392 12.19 16.38 30.29
N ASN A 393 11.22 15.75 29.64
CA ASN A 393 11.44 14.74 28.61
C ASN A 393 10.38 14.91 27.51
N SER A 394 10.62 14.37 26.32
CA SER A 394 9.67 14.49 25.21
C SER A 394 9.63 13.24 24.34
N THR A 395 8.44 12.89 23.87
CA THR A 395 8.24 11.89 22.82
C THR A 395 7.75 12.55 21.53
N VAL A 396 7.77 11.80 20.43
CA VAL A 396 7.33 12.29 19.11
C VAL A 396 6.43 11.24 18.47
N VAL A 397 5.18 11.62 18.23
CA VAL A 397 4.26 10.87 17.36
C VAL A 397 4.52 11.31 15.92
N LYS A 398 4.71 10.35 15.00
CA LYS A 398 4.82 10.64 13.58
C LYS A 398 3.44 10.61 12.94
N LEU A 399 2.98 11.72 12.39
CA LEU A 399 1.74 11.81 11.64
C LEU A 399 2.08 11.80 10.15
N PHE A 400 1.57 10.84 9.40
CA PHE A 400 1.84 10.68 7.98
C PHE A 400 0.52 10.62 7.20
N VAL A 401 0.39 11.42 6.14
CA VAL A 401 -0.74 11.32 5.21
C VAL A 401 -0.29 10.60 3.95
N GLU A 402 -0.80 9.39 3.74
CA GLU A 402 -0.55 8.61 2.53
C GLU A 402 -1.16 9.31 1.31
N SER A 403 -0.49 9.23 0.16
CA SER A 403 -1.01 9.80 -1.09
C SER A 403 -2.15 8.95 -1.62
N VAL A 404 -3.35 9.51 -1.64
CA VAL A 404 -4.53 8.93 -2.29
C VAL A 404 -4.77 9.65 -3.61
N HIS A 405 -4.51 8.95 -4.71
CA HIS A 405 -4.79 9.38 -6.07
C HIS A 405 -6.20 8.91 -6.45
N ASN A 406 -7.13 9.83 -6.75
CA ASN A 406 -8.47 9.45 -7.20
C ASN A 406 -9.13 10.56 -8.02
N LEU A 407 -9.70 10.19 -9.17
CA LEU A 407 -10.31 11.09 -10.13
C LEU A 407 -11.70 10.59 -10.56
N GLU A 408 -12.72 11.43 -10.37
CA GLU A 408 -14.10 11.19 -10.80
C GLU A 408 -14.40 11.99 -12.07
N VAL A 409 -15.09 11.39 -13.04
CA VAL A 409 -15.49 12.02 -14.31
C VAL A 409 -17.00 12.20 -14.35
N ILE A 410 -17.45 13.45 -14.40
CA ILE A 410 -18.87 13.83 -14.32
C ILE A 410 -19.28 14.51 -15.63
N PRO A 411 -20.08 13.88 -16.52
CA PRO A 411 -20.58 14.54 -17.73
C PRO A 411 -21.55 15.67 -17.37
N LEU A 412 -21.39 16.83 -18.02
CA LEU A 412 -22.26 18.00 -17.86
C LEU A 412 -23.22 18.16 -19.05
N THR A 413 -22.79 17.80 -20.26
CA THR A 413 -23.65 17.79 -21.45
C THR A 413 -24.53 16.53 -21.48
N PRO A 414 -25.84 16.64 -21.78
CA PRO A 414 -26.69 15.48 -22.06
C PRO A 414 -26.17 14.67 -23.25
N LEU A 415 -26.05 13.36 -23.08
CA LEU A 415 -25.51 12.44 -24.08
C LEU A 415 -26.60 11.47 -24.58
N PRO A 416 -26.50 10.95 -25.82
CA PRO A 416 -25.45 11.23 -26.82
C PRO A 416 -25.59 12.62 -27.46
N LEU A 417 -24.45 13.22 -27.84
CA LEU A 417 -24.44 14.47 -28.61
C LEU A 417 -25.06 14.22 -30.00
N GLN A 418 -25.88 15.15 -30.51
CA GLN A 418 -26.63 15.00 -31.76
C GLN A 418 -26.18 16.03 -32.82
N LEU A 419 -25.43 15.59 -33.83
CA LEU A 419 -24.86 16.44 -34.89
C LEU A 419 -25.44 16.11 -36.26
N SER A 420 -25.58 17.11 -37.13
CA SER A 420 -25.79 16.93 -38.56
C SER A 420 -24.45 16.66 -39.27
N PRO A 421 -24.42 16.05 -40.46
CA PRO A 421 -23.20 16.00 -41.27
C PRO A 421 -22.64 17.41 -41.51
N GLY A 422 -21.35 17.60 -41.26
CA GLY A 422 -20.70 18.92 -41.34
C GLY A 422 -20.91 19.85 -40.13
N GLU A 423 -21.64 19.43 -39.09
CA GLU A 423 -21.88 20.24 -37.87
C GLU A 423 -20.80 20.00 -36.81
N GLU A 424 -20.43 21.05 -36.07
CA GLU A 424 -19.61 20.96 -34.86
C GLU A 424 -20.46 21.18 -33.61
N GLY A 425 -20.15 20.44 -32.53
CA GLY A 425 -20.77 20.62 -31.23
C GLY A 425 -19.82 20.33 -30.07
N PHE A 426 -20.34 20.53 -28.86
CA PHE A 426 -19.53 20.56 -27.64
C PHE A 426 -19.97 19.52 -26.61
N ILE A 427 -19.02 18.83 -25.99
CA ILE A 427 -19.24 17.93 -24.86
C ILE A 427 -18.48 18.46 -23.66
N ASP A 428 -19.22 18.95 -22.68
CA ASP A 428 -18.68 19.39 -21.40
C ASP A 428 -18.70 18.24 -20.38
N PHE A 429 -17.59 18.06 -19.68
CA PHE A 429 -17.50 17.22 -18.50
C PHE A 429 -16.60 17.87 -17.44
N GLN A 430 -16.72 17.44 -16.20
CA GLN A 430 -15.80 17.78 -15.12
C GLN A 430 -14.95 16.57 -14.76
N VAL A 431 -13.67 16.84 -14.49
CA VAL A 431 -12.80 15.92 -13.77
C VAL A 431 -12.64 16.47 -12.36
N ARG A 432 -13.09 15.72 -11.37
CA ARG A 432 -13.01 16.06 -9.95
C ARG A 432 -11.92 15.23 -9.30
N ASN A 433 -11.04 15.88 -8.56
CA ASN A 433 -10.08 15.20 -7.70
C ASN A 433 -10.75 14.91 -6.36
N THR A 434 -10.94 13.63 -6.08
CA THR A 434 -11.49 13.08 -4.82
C THR A 434 -10.38 12.50 -3.94
N GLY A 435 -9.14 12.50 -4.42
CA GLY A 435 -7.93 12.19 -3.67
C GLY A 435 -7.42 13.37 -2.83
N ASN A 436 -6.29 13.16 -2.14
CA ASN A 436 -5.72 14.09 -1.16
C ASN A 436 -4.41 14.78 -1.63
N VAL A 437 -3.95 14.51 -2.85
CA VAL A 437 -2.79 15.12 -3.52
C VAL A 437 -3.17 15.85 -4.81
N GLU A 438 -2.34 16.78 -5.28
CA GLU A 438 -2.56 17.45 -6.56
C GLU A 438 -2.46 16.47 -7.73
N GLU A 439 -3.52 16.39 -8.53
CA GLU A 439 -3.55 15.57 -9.74
C GLU A 439 -3.13 16.37 -10.97
N ARG A 440 -2.29 15.76 -11.80
CA ARG A 440 -1.80 16.34 -13.06
C ARG A 440 -2.15 15.45 -14.22
N ILE A 441 -3.18 15.82 -14.96
CA ILE A 441 -3.68 15.06 -16.11
C ILE A 441 -3.32 15.72 -17.45
N GLU A 442 -3.21 14.91 -18.49
CA GLU A 442 -3.12 15.31 -19.89
C GLU A 442 -4.22 14.62 -20.70
N VAL A 443 -4.95 15.39 -21.51
CA VAL A 443 -6.13 14.90 -22.26
C VAL A 443 -5.70 14.45 -23.65
N VAL A 444 -5.89 13.17 -23.95
CA VAL A 444 -5.67 12.60 -25.29
C VAL A 444 -7.00 12.10 -25.85
N LEU A 445 -7.31 12.54 -27.07
CA LEU A 445 -8.55 12.21 -27.77
C LEU A 445 -8.28 11.26 -28.94
N LYS A 446 -9.19 10.31 -29.15
CA LYS A 446 -9.25 9.48 -30.36
C LYS A 446 -10.67 9.43 -30.88
N GLY A 447 -10.96 10.34 -31.81
CA GLY A 447 -12.23 10.37 -32.56
C GLY A 447 -12.28 9.32 -33.69
N PRO A 448 -13.42 9.20 -34.37
CA PRO A 448 -13.56 8.40 -35.58
C PRO A 448 -12.72 8.96 -36.74
N HIS A 449 -12.48 8.12 -37.76
CA HIS A 449 -11.75 8.55 -38.96
C HIS A 449 -12.49 9.68 -39.68
N GLY A 450 -11.77 10.77 -40.02
CA GLY A 450 -12.32 11.93 -40.72
C GLY A 450 -13.01 12.99 -39.83
N TRP A 451 -13.18 12.73 -38.53
CA TRP A 451 -13.80 13.67 -37.60
C TRP A 451 -12.79 14.64 -36.99
N THR A 452 -13.18 15.89 -36.75
CA THR A 452 -12.38 16.83 -35.95
C THR A 452 -12.67 16.62 -34.46
N VAL A 453 -11.61 16.48 -33.65
CA VAL A 453 -11.74 16.41 -32.18
C VAL A 453 -10.65 17.23 -31.52
N SER A 454 -11.03 18.06 -30.55
CA SER A 454 -10.10 18.84 -29.72
C SER A 454 -10.64 19.04 -28.32
N ALA A 455 -9.77 19.28 -27.34
CA ALA A 455 -10.12 19.56 -25.95
C ALA A 455 -9.68 20.96 -25.56
N SER A 456 -10.42 21.59 -24.65
CA SER A 456 -10.04 22.82 -23.96
C SER A 456 -10.31 22.66 -22.45
N PRO A 457 -9.36 23.01 -21.57
CA PRO A 457 -8.01 23.48 -21.85
C PRO A 457 -7.09 22.39 -22.43
N THR A 458 -6.00 22.80 -23.09
CA THR A 458 -4.97 21.90 -23.66
C THR A 458 -3.75 21.77 -22.75
N GLY A 459 -2.97 20.69 -22.95
CA GLY A 459 -1.74 20.44 -22.21
C GLY A 459 -1.97 19.84 -20.81
N ARG A 460 -1.09 20.19 -19.86
CA ARG A 460 -1.12 19.68 -18.48
C ARG A 460 -2.13 20.45 -17.64
N ILE A 461 -3.14 19.76 -17.15
CA ILE A 461 -4.20 20.29 -16.28
C ILE A 461 -3.90 19.86 -14.84
N TYR A 462 -3.84 20.83 -13.94
CA TYR A 462 -3.61 20.61 -12.51
C TYR A 462 -4.93 20.75 -11.73
N ILE A 463 -5.23 19.77 -10.89
CA ILE A 463 -6.46 19.65 -10.13
C ILE A 463 -6.12 19.44 -8.65
N GLN A 464 -6.32 20.49 -7.85
CA GLN A 464 -6.14 20.41 -6.39
C GLN A 464 -7.12 19.40 -5.77
N PRO A 465 -6.78 18.78 -4.62
CA PRO A 465 -7.71 17.98 -3.83
C PRO A 465 -9.06 18.68 -3.61
N SER A 466 -10.14 17.91 -3.58
CA SER A 466 -11.53 18.37 -3.44
C SER A 466 -12.02 19.35 -4.52
N SER A 467 -11.20 19.66 -5.53
CA SER A 467 -11.54 20.59 -6.62
C SER A 467 -11.90 19.85 -7.91
N ALA A 468 -12.59 20.54 -8.82
CA ALA A 468 -12.89 20.04 -10.15
C ALA A 468 -12.41 21.00 -11.25
N LYS A 469 -12.05 20.44 -12.41
CA LYS A 469 -11.79 21.20 -13.64
C LYS A 469 -12.80 20.78 -14.70
N LYS A 470 -13.44 21.77 -15.32
CA LYS A 470 -14.27 21.58 -16.52
C LYS A 470 -13.36 21.38 -17.72
N ILE A 471 -13.66 20.39 -18.55
CA ILE A 471 -13.06 20.13 -19.85
C ILE A 471 -14.17 20.16 -20.89
N THR A 472 -13.97 20.94 -21.94
CA THR A 472 -14.87 21.05 -23.08
C THR A 472 -14.22 20.35 -24.28
N LEU A 473 -14.87 19.35 -24.82
CA LEU A 473 -14.50 18.76 -26.11
C LEU A 473 -15.26 19.47 -27.22
N THR A 474 -14.57 19.83 -28.30
CA THR A 474 -15.19 20.19 -29.58
C THR A 474 -15.11 18.97 -30.50
N VAL A 475 -16.25 18.60 -31.08
CA VAL A 475 -16.39 17.45 -31.98
C VAL A 475 -17.10 17.89 -33.25
N GLY A 476 -16.46 17.73 -34.40
CA GLY A 476 -17.05 17.99 -35.72
C GLY A 476 -17.26 16.72 -36.52
N ALA A 477 -18.49 16.53 -37.00
CA ALA A 477 -18.83 15.48 -37.94
C ALA A 477 -18.45 15.92 -39.37
N PRO A 478 -17.80 15.08 -40.18
CA PRO A 478 -17.50 15.43 -41.56
C PRO A 478 -18.77 15.52 -42.42
N GLN A 479 -18.68 16.14 -43.60
CA GLN A 479 -19.81 16.35 -44.51
C GLN A 479 -20.43 15.04 -45.05
N ASP A 480 -19.64 13.98 -45.12
CA ASP A 480 -20.02 12.62 -45.55
C ASP A 480 -20.32 11.69 -44.36
N ALA A 481 -20.51 12.23 -43.15
CA ALA A 481 -20.79 11.43 -41.95
C ALA A 481 -22.09 10.62 -42.08
N LEU A 482 -21.94 9.29 -42.12
CA LEU A 482 -23.04 8.35 -42.25
C LEU A 482 -23.87 8.26 -40.96
N TYR A 483 -25.15 7.91 -41.09
CA TYR A 483 -25.94 7.45 -39.96
C TYR A 483 -25.55 6.02 -39.58
N ILE A 484 -25.23 5.80 -38.30
CA ILE A 484 -25.06 4.47 -37.70
C ILE A 484 -25.89 4.39 -36.41
N GLU A 485 -26.44 3.22 -36.12
CA GLU A 485 -27.42 3.04 -35.03
C GLU A 485 -26.81 3.15 -33.63
N ASP A 486 -25.60 2.60 -33.43
CA ASP A 486 -24.85 2.66 -32.16
C ASP A 486 -24.17 4.03 -31.90
N GLY A 487 -24.15 4.91 -32.90
CA GLY A 487 -23.40 6.17 -32.87
C GLY A 487 -21.88 6.01 -32.94
N TYR A 488 -21.21 7.14 -33.10
CA TYR A 488 -19.75 7.25 -33.17
C TYR A 488 -19.16 7.45 -31.78
N ARG A 489 -18.05 6.77 -31.47
CA ARG A 489 -17.36 6.91 -30.18
C ARG A 489 -16.18 7.88 -30.29
N VAL A 490 -16.22 8.96 -29.50
CA VAL A 490 -15.05 9.80 -29.21
C VAL A 490 -14.42 9.26 -27.92
N ASN A 491 -13.26 8.63 -28.05
CA ASN A 491 -12.55 8.07 -26.90
C ASN A 491 -11.70 9.16 -26.23
N VAL A 492 -11.79 9.23 -24.91
CA VAL A 492 -11.03 10.16 -24.07
C VAL A 492 -10.12 9.34 -23.17
N THR A 493 -8.83 9.67 -23.18
CA THR A 493 -7.86 9.15 -22.21
C THR A 493 -7.32 10.31 -21.41
N LEU A 494 -7.44 10.25 -20.09
CA LEU A 494 -6.80 11.17 -19.17
C LEU A 494 -5.54 10.49 -18.63
N TYR A 495 -4.37 10.98 -19.01
CA TYR A 495 -3.09 10.46 -18.52
C TYR A 495 -2.66 11.26 -17.29
N GLY A 496 -2.76 10.66 -16.10
CA GLY A 496 -2.23 11.19 -14.84
C GLY A 496 -1.32 10.18 -14.13
N GLN A 497 -1.35 10.18 -12.79
CA GLN A 497 -0.85 9.06 -11.99
C GLN A 497 -1.62 7.78 -12.33
N GLU A 498 -2.96 7.87 -12.28
CA GLU A 498 -3.85 6.88 -12.90
C GLU A 498 -4.21 7.28 -14.33
N THR A 499 -4.49 6.29 -15.19
CA THR A 499 -4.94 6.51 -16.57
C THR A 499 -6.42 6.16 -16.70
N LEU A 500 -7.29 7.17 -16.72
CA LEU A 500 -8.72 6.97 -16.95
C LEU A 500 -9.04 6.90 -18.44
N ARG A 501 -9.86 5.93 -18.83
CA ARG A 501 -10.33 5.73 -20.22
C ARG A 501 -11.83 5.61 -20.26
N PHE A 502 -12.47 6.48 -21.02
CA PHE A 502 -13.92 6.47 -21.26
C PHE A 502 -14.19 6.95 -22.69
N ASN A 503 -15.44 6.93 -23.10
CA ASN A 503 -15.84 7.43 -24.42
C ASN A 503 -17.20 8.12 -24.32
N PHE A 504 -17.44 9.03 -25.26
CA PHE A 504 -18.73 9.67 -25.46
C PHE A 504 -19.30 9.25 -26.81
N THR A 505 -20.58 8.90 -26.84
CA THR A 505 -21.31 8.59 -28.07
C THR A 505 -21.82 9.88 -28.70
N VAL A 506 -21.58 10.02 -30.01
CA VAL A 506 -22.08 11.10 -30.85
C VAL A 506 -22.91 10.49 -31.97
N MET A 507 -24.17 10.89 -32.04
CA MET A 507 -25.14 10.44 -33.02
C MET A 507 -25.21 11.44 -34.16
N VAL A 508 -25.08 10.94 -35.39
CA VAL A 508 -25.30 11.74 -36.60
C VAL A 508 -26.79 11.70 -36.94
N ARG A 509 -27.39 12.85 -37.26
CA ARG A 509 -28.80 12.94 -37.65
C ARG A 509 -29.02 12.28 -39.01
N LYS A 510 -30.20 11.65 -39.18
CA LYS A 510 -30.63 11.07 -40.46
C LYS A 510 -30.97 12.20 -41.44
N VAL A 511 -30.26 12.26 -42.55
CA VAL A 511 -30.47 13.18 -43.67
C VAL A 511 -30.71 12.33 -44.93
N PRO A 512 -31.96 11.89 -45.18
CA PRO A 512 -32.31 11.09 -46.35
C PRO A 512 -32.43 11.99 -47.58
N ALA A 513 -31.74 11.64 -48.67
CA ALA A 513 -31.86 12.32 -49.96
C ALA A 513 -31.58 11.33 -51.10
N VAL A 514 -32.27 11.50 -52.23
CA VAL A 514 -32.14 10.64 -53.41
C VAL A 514 -32.18 11.50 -54.67
N SER A 515 -31.59 10.97 -55.74
CA SER A 515 -31.65 11.54 -57.09
C SER A 515 -31.95 10.44 -58.09
N LEU A 516 -32.73 10.76 -59.12
CA LEU A 516 -33.12 9.84 -60.20
C LEU A 516 -32.66 10.40 -61.55
N GLU A 517 -32.04 9.55 -62.36
CA GLU A 517 -31.67 9.87 -63.75
C GLU A 517 -32.02 8.68 -64.65
N SER A 518 -32.26 8.89 -65.94
CA SER A 518 -32.57 7.79 -66.87
C SER A 518 -31.88 7.92 -68.22
N THR A 519 -31.38 6.80 -68.74
CA THR A 519 -30.80 6.69 -70.07
C THR A 519 -31.41 5.53 -70.87
N PRO A 520 -31.92 5.77 -72.10
CA PRO A 520 -32.32 7.09 -72.63
C PRO A 520 -33.53 7.65 -71.86
N ASN A 521 -33.85 8.93 -72.01
CA ASN A 521 -35.12 9.52 -71.49
C ASN A 521 -36.28 9.45 -72.49
N ARG A 522 -36.02 8.96 -73.72
CA ARG A 522 -37.01 8.63 -74.74
C ARG A 522 -36.70 7.29 -75.42
N LEU A 523 -37.72 6.46 -75.64
CA LEU A 523 -37.64 5.32 -76.56
C LEU A 523 -38.49 5.57 -77.81
N GLY A 524 -38.02 5.11 -78.97
CA GLY A 524 -38.85 4.96 -80.18
C GLY A 524 -39.29 3.51 -80.31
N LEU A 525 -40.59 3.23 -80.33
CA LEU A 525 -41.14 1.86 -80.36
C LEU A 525 -42.29 1.74 -81.36
N LYS A 526 -42.36 0.66 -82.12
CA LYS A 526 -43.52 0.27 -82.93
C LYS A 526 -44.57 -0.46 -82.07
N PRO A 527 -45.83 -0.57 -82.51
CA PRO A 527 -46.83 -1.44 -81.91
C PRO A 527 -46.30 -2.86 -81.65
N TYR A 528 -46.60 -3.38 -80.46
CA TYR A 528 -46.18 -4.68 -79.91
C TYR A 528 -44.68 -4.82 -79.59
N GLU A 529 -43.86 -3.81 -79.89
CA GLU A 529 -42.45 -3.72 -79.49
C GLU A 529 -42.30 -3.34 -78.01
N ALA A 530 -41.15 -3.70 -77.43
CA ALA A 530 -40.77 -3.33 -76.07
C ALA A 530 -39.31 -2.83 -76.03
N GLY A 531 -39.02 -1.91 -75.12
CA GLY A 531 -37.68 -1.38 -74.88
C GLY A 531 -37.48 -0.96 -73.42
N ASN A 532 -36.24 -0.69 -73.04
CA ASN A 532 -35.86 -0.46 -71.65
C ASN A 532 -35.36 0.97 -71.41
N PHE A 533 -35.85 1.59 -70.35
CA PHE A 533 -35.23 2.73 -69.70
C PHE A 533 -34.28 2.21 -68.61
N THR A 534 -33.00 2.58 -68.65
CA THR A 534 -32.08 2.33 -67.53
C THR A 534 -32.18 3.50 -66.56
N VAL A 535 -32.85 3.32 -65.42
CA VAL A 535 -32.98 4.36 -64.40
C VAL A 535 -31.88 4.16 -63.35
N SER A 536 -31.07 5.19 -63.11
CA SER A 536 -30.07 5.23 -62.05
C SER A 536 -30.68 5.87 -60.81
N VAL A 537 -30.76 5.11 -59.72
CA VAL A 537 -31.21 5.58 -58.40
C VAL A 537 -29.98 5.84 -57.54
N ARG A 538 -29.68 7.10 -57.21
CA ARG A 538 -28.52 7.47 -56.40
C ARG A 538 -28.93 8.04 -55.06
N ASN A 539 -28.50 7.41 -53.97
CA ASN A 539 -28.69 7.93 -52.61
C ASN A 539 -27.64 9.02 -52.34
N THR A 540 -28.11 10.25 -52.16
CA THR A 540 -27.30 11.44 -51.86
C THR A 540 -27.35 11.82 -50.38
N GLY A 541 -28.14 11.09 -49.59
CA GLY A 541 -28.21 11.23 -48.14
C GLY A 541 -27.19 10.38 -47.41
N ASN A 542 -27.26 10.41 -46.07
CA ASN A 542 -26.33 9.73 -45.18
C ASN A 542 -26.87 8.44 -44.54
N VAL A 543 -28.08 8.01 -44.89
CA VAL A 543 -28.78 6.83 -44.33
C VAL A 543 -29.23 5.90 -45.45
N GLU A 544 -29.28 4.57 -45.22
CA GLU A 544 -29.86 3.62 -46.19
C GLU A 544 -31.31 4.02 -46.50
N ILE A 545 -31.67 4.02 -47.79
CA ILE A 545 -33.03 4.32 -48.25
C ILE A 545 -33.58 3.09 -48.97
N SER A 546 -34.76 2.64 -48.54
CA SER A 546 -35.62 1.73 -49.31
C SER A 546 -36.64 2.57 -50.08
N LEU A 547 -36.60 2.50 -51.41
CA LEU A 547 -37.38 3.31 -52.34
C LEU A 547 -38.38 2.41 -53.09
N ALA A 548 -39.68 2.66 -52.88
CA ALA A 548 -40.73 2.08 -53.68
C ALA A 548 -40.86 2.85 -54.99
N LEU A 549 -41.05 2.13 -56.09
CA LEU A 549 -41.03 2.67 -57.45
C LEU A 549 -42.40 2.54 -58.10
N ARG A 550 -42.81 3.53 -58.89
CA ARG A 550 -44.04 3.46 -59.68
C ARG A 550 -43.99 4.32 -60.94
N VAL A 551 -44.74 3.88 -61.94
CA VAL A 551 -45.08 4.68 -63.11
C VAL A 551 -46.41 5.38 -62.83
N LEU A 552 -46.45 6.70 -62.98
CA LEU A 552 -47.66 7.52 -62.90
C LEU A 552 -48.05 8.02 -64.29
N ASP A 553 -49.34 8.28 -64.47
CA ASP A 553 -49.91 8.91 -65.68
C ASP A 553 -49.65 8.14 -66.99
N LEU A 554 -49.37 6.82 -66.91
CA LEU A 554 -49.08 5.98 -68.07
C LEU A 554 -50.26 5.96 -69.06
N PRO A 555 -50.08 6.42 -70.31
CA PRO A 555 -51.15 6.43 -71.29
C PRO A 555 -51.71 5.04 -71.62
N HIS A 556 -53.03 4.95 -71.76
CA HIS A 556 -53.71 3.71 -72.17
C HIS A 556 -53.11 3.12 -73.44
N GLY A 557 -52.87 1.81 -73.44
CA GLY A 557 -52.27 1.07 -74.56
C GLY A 557 -50.75 0.90 -74.48
N LEU A 558 -50.10 1.47 -73.46
CA LEU A 558 -48.75 1.13 -73.01
C LEU A 558 -48.82 0.20 -71.79
N GLU A 559 -47.92 -0.77 -71.73
CA GLU A 559 -47.67 -1.67 -70.60
C GLU A 559 -46.27 -1.39 -70.03
N HIS A 560 -46.06 -1.63 -68.74
CA HIS A 560 -44.76 -1.50 -68.10
C HIS A 560 -44.44 -2.68 -67.18
N SER A 561 -43.15 -2.98 -67.00
CA SER A 561 -42.66 -3.87 -65.96
C SER A 561 -41.36 -3.32 -65.37
N LEU A 562 -41.17 -3.52 -64.07
CA LEU A 562 -39.98 -3.15 -63.33
C LEU A 562 -39.16 -4.40 -63.00
N GLU A 563 -37.85 -4.34 -63.23
CA GLU A 563 -36.93 -5.41 -62.90
C GLU A 563 -36.94 -5.76 -61.39
N ARG A 564 -37.00 -4.73 -60.54
CA ARG A 564 -37.08 -4.86 -59.08
C ARG A 564 -37.78 -3.65 -58.44
N ASN A 565 -38.55 -3.92 -57.39
CA ASN A 565 -39.30 -2.92 -56.62
C ASN A 565 -39.70 -3.54 -55.25
N PRO A 566 -39.38 -2.93 -54.10
CA PRO A 566 -38.60 -1.71 -53.90
C PRO A 566 -37.11 -1.90 -54.20
N VAL A 567 -36.37 -0.79 -54.24
CA VAL A 567 -34.91 -0.75 -54.38
C VAL A 567 -34.30 -0.21 -53.09
N ARG A 568 -33.36 -0.96 -52.51
CA ARG A 568 -32.50 -0.47 -51.41
C ARG A 568 -31.25 0.16 -52.01
N VAL A 569 -30.82 1.28 -51.44
CA VAL A 569 -29.63 2.02 -51.86
C VAL A 569 -28.89 2.53 -50.61
N LEU A 570 -27.64 2.10 -50.43
CA LEU A 570 -26.76 2.57 -49.36
C LEU A 570 -26.32 4.02 -49.60
N PRO A 571 -25.92 4.78 -48.56
CA PRO A 571 -25.42 6.14 -48.72
C PRO A 571 -24.31 6.26 -49.78
N GLY A 572 -24.46 7.20 -50.72
CA GLY A 572 -23.52 7.41 -51.83
C GLY A 572 -23.59 6.39 -52.98
N GLU A 573 -24.28 5.26 -52.79
CA GLU A 573 -24.44 4.20 -53.79
C GLU A 573 -25.33 4.69 -54.96
N THR A 574 -25.07 4.14 -56.16
CA THR A 574 -25.91 4.33 -57.36
C THR A 574 -26.32 2.98 -57.92
N VAL A 575 -27.62 2.78 -58.04
CA VAL A 575 -28.24 1.47 -58.30
C VAL A 575 -29.09 1.57 -59.57
N GLN A 576 -28.70 0.85 -60.61
CA GLN A 576 -29.37 0.89 -61.93
C GLN A 576 -30.45 -0.17 -62.07
N ILE A 577 -31.66 0.23 -62.46
CA ILE A 577 -32.81 -0.65 -62.73
C ILE A 577 -33.25 -0.53 -64.19
N ASN A 578 -33.76 -1.63 -64.74
CA ASN A 578 -34.52 -1.59 -65.98
C ASN A 578 -36.01 -1.36 -65.70
N LEU A 579 -36.56 -0.31 -66.31
CA LEU A 579 -37.99 -0.13 -66.55
C LEU A 579 -38.26 -0.53 -68.00
N THR A 580 -38.86 -1.68 -68.23
CA THR A 580 -39.29 -2.12 -69.56
C THR A 580 -40.65 -1.50 -69.86
N LEU A 581 -40.78 -0.86 -71.03
CA LEU A 581 -42.05 -0.38 -71.56
C LEU A 581 -42.39 -1.12 -72.85
N ARG A 582 -43.66 -1.45 -73.03
CA ARG A 582 -44.19 -2.17 -74.21
C ARG A 582 -45.39 -1.44 -74.80
N VAL A 583 -45.42 -1.32 -76.12
CA VAL A 583 -46.59 -0.78 -76.85
C VAL A 583 -47.60 -1.92 -77.03
N ALA A 584 -48.51 -2.10 -76.07
CA ALA A 584 -49.37 -3.29 -75.97
C ALA A 584 -50.51 -3.35 -76.99
N SER A 585 -50.72 -2.28 -77.77
CA SER A 585 -51.81 -2.13 -78.73
C SER A 585 -51.33 -1.40 -79.98
N MET A 586 -52.18 -1.32 -81.00
CA MET A 586 -51.99 -0.37 -82.10
C MET A 586 -52.19 1.06 -81.56
N LEU A 587 -51.20 1.67 -80.91
CA LEU A 587 -51.25 3.09 -80.55
C LEU A 587 -50.95 3.96 -81.75
N SER A 588 -51.69 5.06 -81.89
CA SER A 588 -51.47 6.02 -82.97
C SER A 588 -50.05 6.61 -82.86
N PRO A 589 -49.36 6.91 -83.97
CA PRO A 589 -48.03 7.50 -83.91
C PRO A 589 -48.03 8.85 -83.18
N GLY A 590 -47.03 9.06 -82.32
CA GLY A 590 -46.95 10.26 -81.48
C GLY A 590 -46.08 10.06 -80.24
N ILE A 591 -45.84 11.16 -79.51
CA ILE A 591 -45.06 11.14 -78.26
C ILE A 591 -46.02 11.01 -77.08
N TYR A 592 -45.80 9.98 -76.26
CA TYR A 592 -46.55 9.66 -75.05
C TYR A 592 -45.63 9.82 -73.84
N SER A 593 -45.91 10.83 -73.01
CA SER A 593 -45.15 11.09 -71.78
C SER A 593 -45.80 10.43 -70.56
N PHE A 594 -44.99 10.09 -69.57
CA PHE A 594 -45.42 9.57 -68.27
C PHE A 594 -44.36 9.90 -67.20
N THR A 595 -44.75 9.88 -65.92
CA THR A 595 -43.84 10.19 -64.82
C THR A 595 -43.33 8.90 -64.18
N PHE A 596 -42.03 8.80 -63.91
CA PHE A 596 -41.47 7.77 -63.05
C PHE A 596 -41.15 8.37 -61.67
N GLU A 597 -41.69 7.77 -60.61
CA GLU A 597 -41.51 8.24 -59.24
C GLU A 597 -40.88 7.15 -58.37
N GLY A 598 -39.85 7.54 -57.63
CA GLY A 598 -39.33 6.78 -56.49
C GLY A 598 -39.69 7.49 -55.19
N TYR A 599 -40.35 6.79 -54.27
CA TYR A 599 -40.81 7.33 -52.99
C TYR A 599 -40.46 6.42 -51.81
N SER A 600 -40.21 7.00 -50.64
CA SER A 600 -39.92 6.28 -49.40
C SER A 600 -40.82 6.75 -48.28
N THR A 601 -41.70 5.86 -47.81
CA THR A 601 -42.59 6.12 -46.66
C THR A 601 -41.86 6.20 -45.33
N GLN A 602 -40.66 5.61 -45.24
CA GLN A 602 -39.79 5.66 -44.06
C GLN A 602 -39.30 7.09 -43.75
N PHE A 603 -39.16 7.91 -44.80
CA PHE A 603 -38.52 9.23 -44.74
C PHE A 603 -39.38 10.36 -45.31
N SER A 604 -40.61 10.08 -45.74
CA SER A 604 -41.48 11.03 -46.47
C SER A 604 -40.80 11.69 -47.68
N LEU A 605 -39.91 10.94 -48.33
CA LEU A 605 -39.10 11.38 -49.46
C LEU A 605 -39.76 10.93 -50.78
N SER A 606 -39.71 11.78 -51.80
CA SER A 606 -40.13 11.43 -53.15
C SER A 606 -39.31 12.19 -54.18
N GLU A 607 -38.92 11.50 -55.25
CA GLU A 607 -38.17 12.05 -56.38
C GLU A 607 -38.80 11.56 -57.70
N ARG A 608 -38.77 12.40 -58.75
CA ARG A 608 -39.50 12.17 -60.00
C ARG A 608 -38.67 12.51 -61.22
N ILE A 609 -38.85 11.74 -62.28
CA ILE A 609 -38.35 12.05 -63.62
C ILE A 609 -39.44 11.82 -64.67
N ASP A 610 -39.48 12.71 -65.67
CA ASP A 610 -40.39 12.60 -66.80
C ASP A 610 -39.74 11.76 -67.91
N LEU A 611 -40.46 10.75 -68.41
CA LEU A 611 -40.03 9.86 -69.47
C LEU A 611 -41.04 9.90 -70.63
N SER A 612 -40.59 9.53 -71.83
CA SER A 612 -41.44 9.55 -73.02
C SER A 612 -41.21 8.37 -73.95
N VAL A 613 -42.26 7.92 -74.64
CA VAL A 613 -42.15 6.99 -75.76
C VAL A 613 -42.76 7.60 -77.00
N GLU A 614 -41.97 7.60 -78.07
CA GLU A 614 -42.39 7.96 -79.40
C GLU A 614 -42.88 6.69 -80.09
N VAL A 615 -44.20 6.54 -80.19
CA VAL A 615 -44.81 5.44 -80.93
C VAL A 615 -44.59 5.73 -82.41
N LEU A 616 -43.84 4.86 -83.06
CA LEU A 616 -43.47 4.98 -84.46
C LEU A 616 -44.59 4.47 -85.38
N LEU A 617 -44.62 4.95 -86.62
CA LEU A 617 -45.51 4.42 -87.64
C LEU A 617 -45.14 2.97 -87.98
N LEU A 618 -46.14 2.10 -87.97
CA LEU A 618 -46.12 0.75 -88.50
C LEU A 618 -47.03 0.72 -89.72
N SER A 619 -46.42 0.87 -90.89
CA SER A 619 -47.04 0.59 -92.18
C SER A 619 -47.40 -0.90 -92.24
N ARG A 620 -48.68 -1.22 -92.43
CA ARG A 620 -49.13 -2.59 -92.65
C ARG A 620 -50.43 -2.58 -93.45
N ILE A 621 -50.48 -3.32 -94.54
CA ILE A 621 -51.66 -3.40 -95.40
C ILE A 621 -52.05 -4.85 -95.68
N THR A 622 -53.33 -5.10 -95.85
CA THR A 622 -53.87 -6.34 -96.41
C THR A 622 -54.71 -6.03 -97.62
N VAL A 623 -54.40 -6.65 -98.76
CA VAL A 623 -55.19 -6.54 -99.99
C VAL A 623 -56.19 -7.68 -100.06
N THR A 624 -57.45 -7.39 -100.39
CA THR A 624 -58.53 -8.37 -100.56
C THR A 624 -59.27 -8.16 -101.88
N ASP A 625 -59.92 -9.21 -102.36
CA ASP A 625 -60.70 -9.23 -103.61
C ASP A 625 -59.90 -8.85 -104.86
N PHE A 626 -58.59 -9.16 -104.90
CA PHE A 626 -57.74 -8.90 -106.06
C PHE A 626 -58.06 -9.86 -107.22
N PRO A 627 -58.33 -9.36 -108.45
CA PRO A 627 -58.66 -10.22 -109.58
C PRO A 627 -57.41 -10.90 -110.14
N GLU A 628 -57.46 -12.23 -110.32
CA GLU A 628 -56.36 -13.00 -110.94
C GLU A 628 -56.22 -12.71 -112.45
N GLN A 629 -57.33 -12.38 -113.12
CA GLN A 629 -57.38 -12.12 -114.56
C GLN A 629 -58.42 -11.04 -114.93
N VAL A 630 -58.14 -10.27 -115.98
CA VAL A 630 -59.06 -9.29 -116.59
C VAL A 630 -59.07 -9.45 -118.12
N GLU A 631 -60.26 -9.52 -118.72
CA GLU A 631 -60.41 -9.52 -120.18
C GLU A 631 -60.49 -8.09 -120.74
N VAL A 632 -59.88 -7.88 -121.92
CA VAL A 632 -59.71 -6.57 -122.56
C VAL A 632 -60.17 -6.63 -124.02
N ALA A 633 -61.36 -6.09 -124.28
CA ALA A 633 -61.87 -5.79 -125.61
C ALA A 633 -61.80 -4.27 -125.83
N GLY A 634 -60.60 -3.77 -126.16
CA GLY A 634 -60.27 -2.33 -126.17
C GLY A 634 -59.89 -1.80 -124.79
N SER A 635 -60.72 -2.03 -123.76
CA SER A 635 -60.34 -1.80 -122.35
C SER A 635 -61.00 -2.81 -121.40
N GLY A 636 -60.30 -3.21 -120.35
CA GLY A 636 -60.83 -3.99 -119.23
C GLY A 636 -60.67 -3.24 -117.91
N GLU A 637 -61.53 -3.55 -116.93
CA GLU A 637 -61.54 -2.91 -115.62
C GLU A 637 -61.60 -3.96 -114.50
N GLY A 638 -60.96 -3.66 -113.37
CA GLY A 638 -60.98 -4.47 -112.16
C GLY A 638 -60.95 -3.60 -110.91
N SER A 639 -61.17 -4.21 -109.75
CA SER A 639 -61.04 -3.51 -108.46
C SER A 639 -60.59 -4.44 -107.36
N PHE A 640 -59.89 -3.89 -106.38
CA PHE A 640 -59.45 -4.59 -105.17
C PHE A 640 -59.55 -3.65 -103.97
N TRP A 641 -59.64 -4.21 -102.77
CA TRP A 641 -59.62 -3.44 -101.53
C TRP A 641 -58.23 -3.44 -100.92
N ILE A 642 -57.79 -2.28 -100.44
CA ILE A 642 -56.63 -2.16 -99.56
C ILE A 642 -57.14 -1.80 -98.18
N ASN A 643 -56.82 -2.62 -97.19
CA ASN A 643 -57.12 -2.40 -95.77
C ASN A 643 -55.84 -1.89 -95.08
N ASN A 644 -55.94 -0.81 -94.29
CA ASN A 644 -54.82 -0.33 -93.48
C ASN A 644 -54.88 -0.95 -92.08
N ASP A 645 -54.10 -2.02 -91.90
CA ASP A 645 -53.91 -2.74 -90.64
C ASP A 645 -52.77 -2.16 -89.78
N GLY A 646 -52.22 -1.01 -90.19
CA GLY A 646 -51.23 -0.24 -89.45
C GLY A 646 -51.82 0.55 -88.29
N ASN A 647 -50.96 1.23 -87.55
CA ASN A 647 -51.37 2.03 -86.37
C ASN A 647 -51.66 3.51 -86.67
N GLY A 648 -51.27 4.01 -87.85
CA GLY A 648 -51.48 5.39 -88.29
C GLY A 648 -52.04 5.47 -89.70
N GLU A 649 -52.17 6.68 -90.23
CA GLU A 649 -52.47 6.91 -91.63
C GLU A 649 -51.30 6.43 -92.51
N VAL A 650 -51.60 5.67 -93.58
CA VAL A 650 -50.60 5.23 -94.55
C VAL A 650 -50.83 5.92 -95.89
N ILE A 651 -49.74 6.29 -96.54
CA ILE A 651 -49.73 6.80 -97.92
C ILE A 651 -49.10 5.72 -98.80
N LEU A 652 -49.86 5.28 -99.80
CA LEU A 652 -49.50 4.17 -100.69
C LEU A 652 -49.44 4.69 -102.12
N PHE A 653 -48.38 4.35 -102.85
CA PHE A 653 -48.18 4.67 -104.25
C PHE A 653 -48.55 3.46 -105.11
N LEU A 654 -49.30 3.69 -106.18
CA LEU A 654 -49.86 2.65 -107.06
C LEU A 654 -49.13 2.67 -108.40
N SER A 655 -48.65 1.52 -108.84
CA SER A 655 -47.96 1.34 -110.12
C SER A 655 -48.19 -0.07 -110.67
N GLY A 656 -47.70 -0.35 -111.88
CA GLY A 656 -47.68 -1.71 -112.41
C GLY A 656 -46.77 -1.87 -113.62
N ASP A 657 -46.24 -3.07 -113.80
CA ASP A 657 -45.26 -3.44 -114.82
C ASP A 657 -45.91 -4.25 -115.95
N PHE A 658 -46.64 -3.55 -116.83
CA PHE A 658 -47.24 -4.10 -118.05
C PHE A 658 -46.49 -3.62 -119.31
N PRO A 659 -46.59 -4.35 -120.44
CA PRO A 659 -46.05 -3.90 -121.73
C PRO A 659 -46.61 -2.53 -122.13
N GLU A 660 -45.82 -1.69 -122.79
CA GLU A 660 -46.15 -0.29 -123.12
C GLU A 660 -47.51 -0.09 -123.83
N ALA A 661 -47.93 -1.06 -124.65
CA ALA A 661 -49.23 -1.05 -125.34
C ALA A 661 -50.44 -1.40 -124.46
N LEU A 662 -50.24 -1.74 -123.17
CA LEU A 662 -51.26 -1.97 -122.15
C LEU A 662 -51.14 -0.91 -121.06
N LYS A 663 -51.92 0.16 -121.20
CA LYS A 663 -51.86 1.31 -120.30
C LYS A 663 -52.72 1.07 -119.07
N LEU A 664 -52.05 0.90 -117.94
CA LEU A 664 -52.67 0.82 -116.62
C LEU A 664 -52.95 2.24 -116.08
N SER A 665 -54.18 2.48 -115.64
CA SER A 665 -54.56 3.65 -114.86
C SER A 665 -55.40 3.24 -113.66
N PHE A 666 -55.13 3.86 -112.50
CA PHE A 666 -55.90 3.62 -111.26
C PHE A 666 -56.92 4.73 -111.04
N TYR A 667 -58.03 4.38 -110.39
CA TYR A 667 -59.11 5.28 -110.05
C TYR A 667 -59.60 5.04 -108.63
N ASP A 668 -60.05 6.10 -107.97
CA ASP A 668 -60.75 6.01 -106.69
C ASP A 668 -62.19 5.46 -106.86
N GLN A 669 -62.93 5.38 -105.75
CA GLN A 669 -64.33 4.93 -105.75
C GLN A 669 -65.26 5.86 -106.56
N ALA A 670 -64.92 7.14 -106.72
CA ALA A 670 -65.69 8.14 -107.47
C ALA A 670 -65.35 8.16 -108.98
N GLY A 671 -64.28 7.50 -109.40
CA GLY A 671 -63.79 7.48 -110.78
C GLY A 671 -62.75 8.56 -111.09
N THR A 672 -62.16 9.22 -110.09
CA THR A 672 -61.03 10.15 -110.25
C THR A 672 -59.75 9.36 -110.48
N ALA A 673 -58.93 9.74 -111.46
CA ALA A 673 -57.64 9.09 -111.68
C ALA A 673 -56.66 9.37 -110.53
N ILE A 674 -55.98 8.32 -110.04
CA ILE A 674 -55.05 8.38 -108.90
C ILE A 674 -53.72 7.68 -109.23
N SER A 675 -52.65 8.13 -108.58
CA SER A 675 -51.34 7.44 -108.54
C SER A 675 -50.89 7.12 -107.10
N SER A 676 -51.61 7.64 -106.11
CA SER A 676 -51.44 7.32 -104.70
C SER A 676 -52.78 7.37 -103.98
N VAL A 677 -52.88 6.65 -102.86
CA VAL A 677 -54.03 6.64 -101.97
C VAL A 677 -53.57 6.86 -100.54
N VAL A 678 -54.31 7.70 -99.81
CA VAL A 678 -54.14 7.91 -98.37
C VAL A 678 -55.24 7.11 -97.67
N ILE A 679 -54.86 6.20 -96.77
CA ILE A 679 -55.80 5.33 -96.06
C ILE A 679 -55.66 5.61 -94.56
N PRO A 680 -56.68 6.22 -93.91
CA PRO A 680 -56.71 6.37 -92.47
C PRO A 680 -56.62 5.01 -91.77
N ARG A 681 -56.04 4.99 -90.57
CA ARG A 681 -55.91 3.80 -89.72
C ARG A 681 -57.21 3.01 -89.61
N GLY A 682 -57.16 1.69 -89.81
CA GLY A 682 -58.31 0.78 -89.67
C GLY A 682 -59.41 0.98 -90.71
N SER A 683 -59.19 1.85 -91.71
CA SER A 683 -60.07 2.03 -92.85
C SER A 683 -59.62 1.16 -94.02
N ARG A 684 -60.51 0.99 -95.00
CA ARG A 684 -60.20 0.35 -96.28
C ARG A 684 -60.68 1.21 -97.44
N VAL A 685 -59.94 1.19 -98.54
CA VAL A 685 -60.28 1.89 -99.77
C VAL A 685 -60.33 0.89 -100.92
N VAL A 686 -61.35 1.02 -101.79
CA VAL A 686 -61.39 0.30 -103.06
C VAL A 686 -60.57 1.07 -104.08
N VAL A 687 -59.56 0.41 -104.64
CA VAL A 687 -58.83 0.89 -105.81
C VAL A 687 -59.44 0.20 -107.02
N ARG A 688 -59.90 1.01 -107.98
CA ARG A 688 -60.27 0.53 -109.30
C ARG A 688 -59.08 0.69 -110.22
N PHE A 689 -58.93 -0.19 -111.19
CA PHE A 689 -57.94 -0.04 -112.25
C PHE A 689 -58.55 -0.33 -113.61
N LYS A 690 -58.04 0.34 -114.63
CA LYS A 690 -58.37 0.13 -116.04
C LYS A 690 -57.10 -0.23 -116.77
N ILE A 691 -57.17 -1.25 -117.62
CA ILE A 691 -56.12 -1.56 -118.59
C ILE A 691 -56.71 -1.34 -119.97
N ALA A 692 -56.20 -0.30 -120.65
CA ALA A 692 -56.59 0.04 -122.01
C ALA A 692 -55.50 -0.36 -123.00
N VAL A 693 -55.90 -0.83 -124.19
CA VAL A 693 -54.98 -1.02 -125.30
C VAL A 693 -54.63 0.36 -125.88
N ASP A 694 -53.39 0.81 -125.67
CA ASP A 694 -52.87 2.10 -126.17
C ASP A 694 -51.77 1.82 -127.22
N GLY A 695 -52.19 1.31 -128.38
CA GLY A 695 -51.29 0.94 -129.49
C GLY A 695 -51.72 -0.31 -130.24
N ARG A 696 -50.79 -0.92 -130.98
CA ARG A 696 -51.00 -2.24 -131.62
C ARG A 696 -50.46 -3.34 -130.72
N ILE A 697 -51.36 -4.15 -130.17
CA ILE A 697 -51.04 -5.37 -129.44
C ILE A 697 -51.79 -6.55 -130.06
N SER A 698 -51.19 -7.74 -130.06
CA SER A 698 -51.84 -8.95 -130.57
C SER A 698 -52.86 -9.48 -129.56
N PRO A 699 -54.02 -10.02 -130.00
CA PRO A 699 -54.89 -10.80 -129.13
C PRO A 699 -54.12 -11.94 -128.47
N GLY A 700 -54.28 -12.11 -127.16
CA GLY A 700 -53.45 -13.03 -126.37
C GLY A 700 -53.38 -12.67 -124.88
N ARG A 701 -52.67 -13.51 -124.12
CA ARG A 701 -52.54 -13.43 -122.67
C ARG A 701 -51.20 -12.80 -122.27
N TYR A 702 -51.28 -11.70 -121.53
CA TYR A 702 -50.15 -10.96 -120.97
C TYR A 702 -50.16 -11.07 -119.45
N THR A 703 -49.00 -10.89 -118.82
CA THR A 703 -48.85 -10.92 -117.35
C THR A 703 -48.01 -9.74 -116.89
N GLY A 704 -48.45 -9.06 -115.85
CA GLY A 704 -47.71 -8.03 -115.13
C GLY A 704 -48.18 -7.99 -113.69
N ASN A 705 -47.62 -7.12 -112.87
CA ASN A 705 -48.02 -6.91 -111.48
C ASN A 705 -48.65 -5.54 -111.31
N ILE A 706 -49.53 -5.43 -110.30
CA ILE A 706 -49.85 -4.18 -109.65
C ILE A 706 -48.98 -4.09 -108.40
N SER A 707 -48.14 -3.06 -108.33
CA SER A 707 -47.27 -2.75 -107.19
C SER A 707 -47.90 -1.66 -106.33
N ILE A 708 -48.02 -1.95 -105.03
CA ILE A 708 -48.43 -1.00 -103.99
C ILE A 708 -47.20 -0.72 -103.13
N THR A 709 -46.66 0.49 -103.20
CA THR A 709 -45.45 0.87 -102.44
C THR A 709 -45.83 1.82 -101.32
N THR A 710 -45.48 1.49 -100.07
CA THR A 710 -45.68 2.40 -98.94
C THR A 710 -44.70 3.59 -99.01
N LYS A 711 -45.00 4.69 -98.32
CA LYS A 711 -44.12 5.87 -98.26
C LYS A 711 -42.73 5.59 -97.66
N ASP A 712 -42.62 4.60 -96.79
CA ASP A 712 -41.36 4.08 -96.22
C ASP A 712 -40.64 3.05 -97.12
N GLY A 713 -41.19 2.75 -98.30
CA GLY A 713 -40.51 2.01 -99.37
C GLY A 713 -40.78 0.50 -99.42
N GLU A 714 -41.73 -0.02 -98.64
CA GLU A 714 -42.15 -1.42 -98.71
C GLU A 714 -43.05 -1.64 -99.93
N GLU A 715 -42.65 -2.52 -100.85
CA GLU A 715 -43.38 -2.81 -102.10
C GLU A 715 -44.12 -4.15 -102.01
N PHE A 716 -45.44 -4.10 -102.14
CA PHE A 716 -46.32 -5.26 -102.23
C PHE A 716 -46.72 -5.49 -103.70
N ARG A 717 -46.31 -6.62 -104.30
CA ARG A 717 -46.55 -6.95 -105.71
C ARG A 717 -47.65 -7.98 -105.87
N PHE A 718 -48.65 -7.68 -106.71
CA PHE A 718 -49.81 -8.54 -106.98
C PHE A 718 -49.88 -8.90 -108.47
N PRO A 719 -49.66 -10.16 -108.86
CA PRO A 719 -49.67 -10.57 -110.26
C PRO A 719 -51.08 -10.57 -110.84
N LEU A 720 -51.22 -10.07 -112.08
CA LEU A 720 -52.47 -9.96 -112.82
C LEU A 720 -52.29 -10.44 -114.27
N VAL A 721 -53.22 -11.27 -114.72
CA VAL A 721 -53.30 -11.75 -116.10
C VAL A 721 -54.23 -10.85 -116.93
N VAL A 722 -53.83 -10.49 -118.15
CA VAL A 722 -54.60 -9.63 -119.08
C VAL A 722 -54.83 -10.37 -120.39
N ASP A 723 -56.08 -10.57 -120.81
CA ASP A 723 -56.44 -11.33 -122.01
C ASP A 723 -57.14 -10.43 -123.07
N VAL A 724 -56.47 -10.19 -124.20
CA VAL A 724 -56.89 -9.22 -125.23
C VAL A 724 -57.65 -9.91 -126.40
N LYS A 725 -58.79 -9.34 -126.84
CA LYS A 725 -59.68 -9.90 -127.90
C LYS A 725 -59.79 -9.02 -129.17
N GLY A 726 -60.38 -9.55 -130.26
CA GLY A 726 -60.67 -8.87 -131.55
C GLY A 726 -61.98 -9.33 -132.22
N SER A 727 -62.34 -8.81 -133.40
CA SER A 727 -63.68 -8.91 -134.03
C SER A 727 -63.61 -9.24 -135.56
N GLU A 728 -64.66 -9.49 -136.36
CA GLU A 728 -66.13 -9.23 -136.31
C GLU A 728 -67.01 -10.37 -136.94
N SER A 729 -68.34 -10.23 -136.76
CA SER A 729 -69.46 -10.59 -137.66
C SER A 729 -69.69 -12.02 -138.23
N GLY A 730 -70.63 -12.76 -137.61
CA GLY A 730 -71.83 -13.41 -138.21
C GLY A 730 -71.72 -14.62 -139.17
N GLY A 731 -72.51 -15.71 -139.05
CA GLY A 731 -73.46 -16.10 -138.01
C GLY A 731 -74.36 -17.33 -138.36
N GLY A 732 -74.78 -18.10 -137.34
CA GLY A 732 -75.89 -19.09 -137.36
C GLY A 732 -75.60 -20.52 -137.87
N SER A 733 -76.11 -21.61 -137.25
CA SER A 733 -76.84 -21.74 -135.97
C SER A 733 -76.97 -23.21 -135.48
N GLY A 734 -76.67 -23.45 -134.19
CA GLY A 734 -77.25 -24.51 -133.33
C GLY A 734 -76.82 -25.99 -133.53
N ALA A 735 -76.75 -26.84 -132.50
CA ALA A 735 -76.78 -26.63 -131.04
C ALA A 735 -76.33 -27.91 -130.30
N GLY A 736 -75.80 -27.80 -129.06
CA GLY A 736 -76.01 -28.85 -128.04
C GLY A 736 -74.82 -29.42 -127.23
N VAL A 737 -74.72 -28.93 -125.97
CA VAL A 737 -74.46 -29.71 -124.73
C VAL A 737 -73.02 -30.23 -124.39
N TYR A 738 -72.33 -29.42 -123.59
CA TYR A 738 -71.69 -29.68 -122.27
C TYR A 738 -70.86 -30.94 -121.88
N LEU A 739 -69.82 -30.61 -121.07
CA LEU A 739 -69.19 -31.34 -119.95
C LEU A 739 -67.91 -32.20 -120.16
N LEU A 740 -66.76 -31.51 -120.07
CA LEU A 740 -65.66 -31.71 -119.10
C LEU A 740 -65.29 -33.14 -118.61
N PHE A 741 -64.10 -33.62 -119.01
CA PHE A 741 -63.25 -34.57 -118.25
C PHE A 741 -62.06 -33.78 -117.63
N VAL A 742 -61.75 -33.84 -116.32
CA VAL A 742 -61.03 -34.86 -115.51
C VAL A 742 -59.49 -34.90 -115.76
N VAL A 743 -58.72 -35.20 -114.68
CA VAL A 743 -57.24 -35.43 -114.56
C VAL A 743 -56.42 -34.13 -114.34
N VAL A 744 -55.86 -33.79 -113.16
CA VAL A 744 -54.93 -34.45 -112.19
C VAL A 744 -53.43 -34.31 -112.55
N GLY A 745 -52.61 -33.94 -111.56
CA GLY A 745 -51.13 -33.93 -111.61
C GLY A 745 -50.55 -32.55 -111.27
N ALA A 746 -50.09 -32.19 -110.05
CA ALA A 746 -49.20 -32.82 -109.06
C ALA A 746 -47.70 -32.48 -109.24
N VAL A 747 -46.98 -32.41 -108.10
CA VAL A 747 -45.52 -32.19 -107.94
C VAL A 747 -45.04 -30.76 -108.26
N GLY A 748 -44.17 -30.10 -107.48
CA GLY A 748 -43.58 -30.43 -106.17
C GLY A 748 -42.17 -29.81 -106.00
N ALA A 749 -41.78 -29.45 -104.78
CA ALA A 749 -40.40 -29.08 -104.39
C ALA A 749 -40.24 -29.34 -102.87
N VAL A 750 -39.34 -30.21 -102.41
CA VAL A 750 -37.94 -29.91 -102.02
C VAL A 750 -37.91 -28.90 -100.85
N ALA A 751 -37.73 -29.25 -99.57
CA ALA A 751 -36.88 -30.22 -98.86
C ALA A 751 -35.46 -29.72 -98.48
N ALA A 752 -35.03 -30.15 -97.28
CA ALA A 752 -33.68 -30.09 -96.69
C ALA A 752 -33.19 -28.74 -96.09
N ALA A 753 -32.39 -28.71 -95.01
CA ALA A 753 -32.07 -29.71 -93.97
C ALA A 753 -31.19 -29.09 -92.83
N PHE A 754 -30.74 -29.94 -91.89
CA PHE A 754 -29.72 -29.75 -90.83
C PHE A 754 -30.19 -29.08 -89.52
N LEU A 755 -30.30 -29.83 -88.40
CA LEU A 755 -29.25 -30.38 -87.48
C LEU A 755 -28.72 -29.28 -86.52
N PHE A 756 -28.40 -29.49 -85.23
CA PHE A 756 -28.16 -30.68 -84.38
C PHE A 756 -28.45 -30.25 -82.90
N ILE A 757 -29.08 -31.05 -82.00
CA ILE A 757 -28.45 -31.96 -80.97
C ILE A 757 -27.74 -31.23 -79.79
N LEU A 758 -27.61 -31.70 -78.53
CA LEU A 758 -27.82 -32.98 -77.79
C LEU A 758 -28.47 -32.62 -76.41
N MET A 759 -29.65 -33.14 -76.04
CA MET A 759 -29.88 -34.25 -75.08
C MET A 759 -29.85 -34.00 -73.54
N ARG A 760 -30.96 -34.45 -72.91
CA ARG A 760 -31.06 -35.27 -71.67
C ARG A 760 -30.73 -34.60 -70.32
N ARG A 761 -31.38 -34.95 -69.19
CA ARG A 761 -32.41 -35.99 -68.94
C ARG A 761 -33.34 -35.54 -67.78
N ARG A 762 -34.66 -35.78 -67.90
CA ARG A 762 -35.60 -35.74 -66.77
C ARG A 762 -35.65 -37.12 -66.09
N SER A 763 -35.51 -37.12 -64.76
CA SER A 763 -36.19 -38.00 -63.78
C SER A 763 -35.60 -37.67 -62.40
N GLY A 764 -36.34 -37.29 -61.37
CA GLY A 764 -37.79 -37.29 -61.18
C GLY A 764 -38.11 -38.00 -59.87
N ALA A 765 -38.32 -37.22 -58.81
CA ALA A 765 -38.90 -37.68 -57.55
C ALA A 765 -39.52 -36.47 -56.84
N THR A 766 -40.83 -36.53 -56.61
CA THR A 766 -41.55 -35.64 -55.69
C THR A 766 -41.41 -36.21 -54.28
N GLU A 767 -41.01 -35.42 -53.30
CA GLU A 767 -41.40 -35.69 -51.91
C GLU A 767 -41.39 -34.43 -51.04
N HIS A 768 -42.18 -34.49 -49.96
CA HIS A 768 -42.39 -33.40 -49.02
C HIS A 768 -41.14 -33.12 -48.20
N MET A 769 -40.93 -31.85 -47.82
CA MET A 769 -39.94 -31.50 -46.79
C MET A 769 -40.59 -30.68 -45.67
N HIS A 770 -40.67 -31.29 -44.48
CA HIS A 770 -40.79 -30.59 -43.21
C HIS A 770 -39.42 -29.99 -42.81
N PRO A 771 -39.36 -29.07 -41.83
CA PRO A 771 -38.17 -28.26 -41.57
C PRO A 771 -37.08 -29.02 -40.78
N GLY A 772 -35.82 -28.63 -40.98
CA GLY A 772 -34.68 -29.08 -40.19
C GLY A 772 -33.36 -28.94 -40.96
N GLY A 773 -32.63 -27.84 -40.76
CA GLY A 773 -31.41 -27.55 -41.55
C GLY A 773 -30.38 -26.59 -40.94
N GLY A 774 -30.51 -26.17 -39.68
CA GLY A 774 -29.51 -25.30 -39.03
C GLY A 774 -28.32 -26.06 -38.44
N GLU A 775 -28.59 -27.19 -37.77
CA GLU A 775 -27.64 -27.80 -36.81
C GLU A 775 -26.36 -28.42 -37.43
N VAL A 776 -26.34 -28.65 -38.74
CA VAL A 776 -25.21 -29.31 -39.43
C VAL A 776 -24.14 -28.32 -39.89
N ASP A 777 -24.51 -27.07 -40.19
CA ASP A 777 -23.57 -26.06 -40.69
C ASP A 777 -22.74 -25.45 -39.55
N ASP A 778 -23.34 -25.27 -38.37
CA ASP A 778 -22.67 -24.66 -37.22
C ASP A 778 -21.66 -25.60 -36.55
N ARG A 779 -21.94 -26.92 -36.49
CA ARG A 779 -20.96 -27.92 -36.05
C ARG A 779 -19.72 -27.95 -36.94
N LYS A 780 -19.86 -27.62 -38.23
CA LYS A 780 -18.73 -27.57 -39.17
C LYS A 780 -17.85 -26.34 -38.93
N LYS A 781 -18.44 -25.17 -38.70
CA LYS A 781 -17.73 -23.93 -38.32
C LYS A 781 -17.01 -24.09 -36.97
N LEU A 782 -17.64 -24.73 -36.00
CA LEU A 782 -17.04 -25.06 -34.70
C LEU A 782 -15.82 -25.99 -34.84
N ALA A 783 -15.86 -26.97 -35.74
CA ALA A 783 -14.72 -27.84 -36.02
C ALA A 783 -13.54 -27.08 -36.66
N GLU A 784 -13.82 -26.13 -37.57
CA GLU A 784 -12.78 -25.25 -38.16
C GLU A 784 -12.15 -24.33 -37.11
N LEU A 785 -12.95 -23.74 -36.22
CA LEU A 785 -12.46 -22.92 -35.09
C LEU A 785 -11.62 -23.72 -34.09
N MET A 786 -12.05 -24.95 -33.73
CA MET A 786 -11.23 -25.85 -32.89
C MET A 786 -9.93 -26.26 -33.57
N GLY A 787 -9.90 -26.39 -34.89
CA GLY A 787 -8.69 -26.66 -35.66
C GLY A 787 -7.68 -25.51 -35.54
N GLU A 788 -8.12 -24.27 -35.78
CA GLU A 788 -7.27 -23.08 -35.65
C GLU A 788 -6.84 -22.82 -34.20
N LEU A 789 -7.69 -23.10 -33.21
CA LEU A 789 -7.37 -22.96 -31.79
C LEU A 789 -6.25 -23.92 -31.38
N ASN A 790 -6.35 -25.20 -31.76
CA ASN A 790 -5.31 -26.19 -31.48
C ASN A 790 -3.99 -25.83 -32.19
N ARG A 791 -4.04 -25.35 -33.43
CA ARG A 791 -2.85 -24.90 -34.17
C ARG A 791 -2.11 -23.76 -33.47
N ARG A 792 -2.82 -22.78 -32.90
CA ARG A 792 -2.18 -21.69 -32.12
C ARG A 792 -1.67 -22.14 -30.75
N LEU A 793 -2.26 -23.19 -30.18
CA LEU A 793 -1.81 -23.79 -28.93
C LEU A 793 -0.53 -24.65 -29.07
N GLU A 794 -0.14 -25.05 -30.28
CA GLU A 794 1.17 -25.66 -30.55
C GLU A 794 2.31 -24.63 -30.43
N GLU A 795 2.01 -23.34 -30.59
CA GLU A 795 2.94 -22.21 -30.50
C GLU A 795 2.85 -21.42 -29.17
N SER A 796 2.00 -21.86 -28.22
CA SER A 796 1.70 -21.12 -26.98
C SER A 796 1.68 -21.97 -25.70
N ASP A 797 2.30 -21.43 -24.66
CA ASP A 797 2.32 -22.02 -23.30
C ASP A 797 1.15 -21.60 -22.40
N SER A 798 0.16 -20.84 -22.92
CA SER A 798 -0.99 -20.37 -22.14
C SER A 798 -1.79 -21.53 -21.53
N VAL A 799 -1.67 -21.69 -20.20
CA VAL A 799 -2.39 -22.71 -19.42
C VAL A 799 -3.90 -22.46 -19.46
N TRP A 800 -4.34 -21.20 -19.43
CA TRP A 800 -5.75 -20.84 -19.50
C TRP A 800 -6.38 -21.16 -20.86
N ALA A 801 -5.68 -20.87 -21.96
CA ALA A 801 -6.14 -21.28 -23.29
C ALA A 801 -6.26 -22.81 -23.44
N LYS A 802 -5.36 -23.58 -22.81
CA LYS A 802 -5.43 -25.06 -22.77
C LYS A 802 -6.65 -25.55 -22.00
N ILE A 803 -6.96 -24.94 -20.84
CA ILE A 803 -8.15 -25.26 -20.03
C ILE A 803 -9.45 -24.98 -20.80
N HIS A 804 -9.60 -23.79 -21.39
CA HIS A 804 -10.80 -23.44 -22.16
C HIS A 804 -10.96 -24.30 -23.43
N ARG A 805 -9.85 -24.66 -24.11
CA ARG A 805 -9.85 -25.62 -25.22
C ARG A 805 -10.34 -27.01 -24.79
N ASP A 806 -9.99 -27.48 -23.59
CA ASP A 806 -10.47 -28.76 -23.07
C ASP A 806 -11.97 -28.70 -22.67
N ALA A 807 -12.41 -27.58 -22.08
CA ALA A 807 -13.82 -27.33 -21.77
C ALA A 807 -14.69 -27.26 -23.03
N ALA A 808 -14.21 -26.59 -24.09
CA ALA A 808 -14.87 -26.55 -25.40
C ALA A 808 -15.02 -27.95 -26.02
N LEU A 809 -13.96 -28.77 -25.94
CA LEU A 809 -14.00 -30.15 -26.44
C LEU A 809 -15.02 -31.00 -25.65
N GLU A 810 -15.12 -30.80 -24.35
CA GLU A 810 -16.11 -31.49 -23.52
C GLU A 810 -17.55 -31.04 -23.80
N ALA A 811 -17.77 -29.74 -24.05
CA ALA A 811 -19.07 -29.21 -24.49
C ALA A 811 -19.49 -29.80 -25.86
N LEU A 812 -18.58 -29.85 -26.84
CA LEU A 812 -18.83 -30.49 -28.14
C LEU A 812 -19.18 -31.98 -28.01
N ASN A 813 -18.48 -32.72 -27.15
CA ASN A 813 -18.77 -34.13 -26.88
C ASN A 813 -20.15 -34.36 -26.22
N ARG A 814 -20.66 -33.36 -25.50
CA ARG A 814 -22.02 -33.35 -24.94
C ARG A 814 -23.08 -32.82 -25.91
N GLY A 815 -22.68 -32.32 -27.08
CA GLY A 815 -23.55 -31.73 -28.10
C GLY A 815 -23.94 -30.27 -27.86
N ASP A 816 -23.31 -29.60 -26.89
CA ASP A 816 -23.58 -28.20 -26.53
C ASP A 816 -22.73 -27.26 -27.38
N THR A 817 -23.28 -26.87 -28.53
CA THR A 817 -22.58 -26.04 -29.54
C THR A 817 -22.44 -24.57 -29.13
N GLU A 818 -23.34 -24.06 -28.30
CA GLU A 818 -23.32 -22.66 -27.86
C GLU A 818 -22.23 -22.47 -26.79
N LYS A 819 -22.19 -23.35 -25.79
CA LYS A 819 -21.10 -23.35 -24.81
C LYS A 819 -19.74 -23.66 -25.43
N ALA A 820 -19.69 -24.57 -26.41
CA ALA A 820 -18.44 -24.83 -27.14
C ALA A 820 -17.89 -23.55 -27.81
N LEU A 821 -18.75 -22.72 -28.39
CA LEU A 821 -18.35 -21.46 -29.03
C LEU A 821 -17.87 -20.42 -28.02
N GLU A 822 -18.52 -20.34 -26.85
CA GLU A 822 -18.11 -19.47 -25.74
C GLU A 822 -16.71 -19.83 -25.23
N GLU A 823 -16.47 -21.09 -24.90
CA GLU A 823 -15.17 -21.58 -24.40
C GLU A 823 -14.06 -21.43 -25.46
N ILE A 824 -14.35 -21.63 -26.75
CA ILE A 824 -13.41 -21.34 -27.86
C ILE A 824 -13.02 -19.87 -27.91
N ASN A 825 -13.99 -18.96 -27.73
CA ASN A 825 -13.72 -17.52 -27.73
C ASN A 825 -12.89 -17.09 -26.52
N GLU A 826 -13.13 -17.63 -25.32
CA GLU A 826 -12.27 -17.37 -24.15
C GLU A 826 -10.87 -17.97 -24.31
N ALA A 827 -10.74 -19.13 -24.96
CA ALA A 827 -9.43 -19.70 -25.30
C ALA A 827 -8.66 -18.79 -26.28
N PHE A 828 -9.31 -18.22 -27.29
CA PHE A 828 -8.70 -17.26 -28.23
C PHE A 828 -8.40 -15.88 -27.61
N LYS A 829 -9.11 -15.46 -26.55
CA LYS A 829 -8.74 -14.27 -25.74
C LYS A 829 -7.55 -14.53 -24.81
N SER A 830 -7.33 -15.79 -24.46
CA SER A 830 -6.26 -16.25 -23.57
C SER A 830 -4.96 -16.61 -24.31
N LEU A 831 -4.93 -16.49 -25.63
CA LEU A 831 -3.79 -16.68 -26.54
C LEU A 831 -3.23 -15.32 -27.00
#